data_AF-A0A067C7Q7-F1
#
_entry.id   AF-A0A067C7Q7-F1
#
_cell.length_a   1.000
_cell.length_b   1.000
_cell.length_c   1.000
_cell.angle_alpha   90.00
_cell.angle_beta   90.00
_cell.angle_gamma   90.00
#
_symmetry.space_group_name_H-M   'P 1'
#
loop_
_entity.id
_entity.type
_entity.pdbx_description
1 polymer ?
#
loop_
_entity_poly.entity_id
_entity_poly.type
_entity_poly.pdbx_seq_one_letter_code
_entity_poly.pdbx_strand_id
1 'polypeptide(L)'
;MVYGSRAIRVAPRVSNLEERDASHPAPHLAHVPVVRRTRLVAFGFVLSCLWNLLSPFKTWAITTYGFLSYATTRTELLEWNTVLNGRFLTQLYASAGIPLASPLAAERYINVALDFLVLPRSHFVWAASPIIDEGPFLRSTLTAPPATLALPTTNYYVAPVLHNCRLAGVTEAVLCLRGENASADLNATYPYLSTCLTRRQTLLATGGSLIELASALATEFDLDGTHVAGSSLLFAPVTFMDGFLSLSGEPSGLATYRIYGRRPRSNSRLTVTRIASTRAPQRFSGMHEYHLDNADFTQVAAPHGFAYTSRKQAALADVEYVSRGNLSAWNGLFKQLVATVNNAPIVVSDALEELCLVGDGCFNVCMNETASGGTTLTYMRSGVCVSAVDKVAHGLLDVFVDLKCFGLGTGASSVKVTYLSADGVRRTAIANQTASPVAILACFVGGRAPQSDYPSHVMDMLSQGTQAAIVVTYSNGDEAMILNFIALLSLVGYGYYGVCICLYLRRLRSWLAETTAKNTEPQRRYSVANANISCIIWMHHRTSMKFVGFVSFLAWHIDAAKIRCAWAAAIDEMATDATYSCSVDSLGHLDGVVSLASFAWIFFALVYMDLLPGVTIQTRGYLVTTLLLGALPLSLLSFLIAELCKLRRTLPGFSMVHEYLFLALLWGAVMALLRTSVLLAPALRLLEAALRIVGVRRQAIDPESAWAGVIGHSYWVDTSGYRPSPVSYVPLSLLLETPHMDWVAYQCEYVVFLVLYLVPPVLRTAMSSSASAPEALAVP
;
A
#
# COMPACT_ATOMS: atom_id res chain seq x y z
N MET A 1 -32.14 7.72 28.29
CA MET A 1 -32.23 9.13 28.72
C MET A 1 -33.53 9.71 28.19
N VAL A 2 -34.51 9.88 29.08
CA VAL A 2 -35.82 10.46 28.77
C VAL A 2 -35.64 11.97 28.67
N TYR A 3 -35.84 12.55 27.48
CA TYR A 3 -35.82 14.00 27.29
C TYR A 3 -37.17 14.57 27.73
N GLY A 4 -37.16 15.29 28.86
CA GLY A 4 -38.33 16.01 29.36
C GLY A 4 -38.72 17.14 28.42
N SER A 5 -39.99 17.17 28.05
CA SER A 5 -40.66 18.31 27.43
C SER A 5 -40.56 19.52 28.36
N ARG A 6 -39.69 20.50 28.02
CA ARG A 6 -39.74 21.81 28.67
C ARG A 6 -41.02 22.50 28.22
N ALA A 7 -42.00 22.57 29.12
CA ALA A 7 -43.16 23.42 28.99
C ALA A 7 -42.68 24.87 28.76
N ILE A 8 -43.17 25.49 27.68
CA ILE A 8 -43.01 26.92 27.41
C ILE A 8 -43.69 27.64 28.58
N ARG A 9 -42.89 28.32 29.40
CA ARG A 9 -43.38 29.06 30.56
C ARG A 9 -44.08 30.31 30.03
N VAL A 10 -45.41 30.33 30.07
CA VAL A 10 -46.20 31.51 29.74
C VAL A 10 -45.81 32.62 30.73
N ALA A 11 -45.29 33.74 30.21
CA ALA A 11 -44.85 34.87 31.01
C ALA A 11 -46.02 35.52 31.79
N PRO A 12 -45.80 36.04 33.01
CA PRO A 12 -46.83 36.75 33.74
C PRO A 12 -47.11 38.11 33.08
N ARG A 13 -48.38 38.48 33.17
CA ARG A 13 -49.03 39.68 32.64
C ARG A 13 -48.26 40.97 33.01
N VAL A 14 -47.63 41.63 32.03
CA VAL A 14 -47.21 43.03 32.14
C VAL A 14 -48.43 43.89 31.79
N SER A 15 -49.20 44.26 32.81
CA SER A 15 -50.16 45.37 32.71
C SER A 15 -49.39 46.68 32.83
N ASN A 16 -49.59 47.58 31.87
CA ASN A 16 -49.05 48.94 31.74
C ASN A 16 -47.92 49.07 30.71
N LEU A 17 -48.30 48.97 29.43
CA LEU A 17 -47.64 49.72 28.37
C LEU A 17 -48.72 50.53 27.66
N GLU A 18 -48.53 51.85 27.69
CA GLU A 18 -49.39 52.85 27.09
C GLU A 18 -49.71 52.52 25.64
N GLU A 19 -51.01 52.55 25.37
CA GLU A 19 -51.65 52.56 24.07
C GLU A 19 -51.34 53.90 23.35
N ARG A 20 -50.11 54.05 22.84
CA ARG A 20 -49.77 55.15 21.91
C ARG A 20 -49.08 54.62 20.64
N ASP A 21 -49.72 54.95 19.52
CA ASP A 21 -49.20 54.97 18.15
C ASP A 21 -48.97 53.63 17.41
N ALA A 22 -50.00 52.77 17.36
CA ALA A 22 -50.12 51.69 16.38
C ALA A 22 -50.90 52.10 15.11
N SER A 23 -50.78 53.36 14.67
CA SER A 23 -51.42 53.90 13.45
C SER A 23 -50.44 54.14 12.30
N HIS A 24 -49.38 53.33 12.18
CA HIS A 24 -48.57 53.32 10.97
C HIS A 24 -49.12 52.30 9.97
N PRO A 25 -49.64 52.72 8.81
CA PRO A 25 -50.09 51.80 7.77
C PRO A 25 -48.91 50.91 7.37
N ALA A 26 -49.14 49.60 7.34
CA ALA A 26 -48.20 48.64 6.78
C ALA A 26 -47.74 49.18 5.40
N PRO A 27 -46.42 49.31 5.16
CA PRO A 27 -45.93 49.88 3.92
C PRO A 27 -46.56 49.14 2.76
N HIS A 28 -47.24 49.89 1.89
CA HIS A 28 -47.90 49.40 0.70
C HIS A 28 -46.99 48.39 -0.01
N LEU A 29 -47.31 47.10 0.17
CA LEU A 29 -46.73 45.98 -0.56
C LEU A 29 -47.25 46.11 -1.99
N ALA A 30 -46.62 47.01 -2.74
CA ALA A 30 -46.79 47.13 -4.17
C ALA A 30 -46.67 45.73 -4.78
N HIS A 31 -47.60 45.42 -5.68
CA HIS A 31 -47.63 44.21 -6.50
C HIS A 31 -46.35 44.08 -7.34
N VAL A 32 -45.23 43.73 -6.72
CA VAL A 32 -44.03 43.23 -7.40
C VAL A 32 -44.38 41.83 -7.92
N PRO A 33 -43.93 41.41 -9.12
CA PRO A 33 -44.40 40.19 -9.77
C PRO A 33 -43.85 38.93 -9.09
N VAL A 34 -44.44 38.60 -7.93
CA VAL A 34 -44.16 37.41 -7.11
C VAL A 34 -44.20 36.17 -8.00
N VAL A 35 -45.12 36.12 -8.98
CA VAL A 35 -45.33 35.00 -9.91
C VAL A 35 -44.15 34.79 -10.87
N ARG A 36 -43.54 35.85 -11.40
CA ARG A 36 -42.42 35.75 -12.35
C ARG A 36 -41.13 35.33 -11.63
N ARG A 37 -40.94 35.85 -10.41
CA ARG A 37 -39.83 35.48 -9.51
C ARG A 37 -39.98 34.05 -9.00
N THR A 38 -41.17 33.59 -8.65
CA THR A 38 -41.39 32.17 -8.23
C THR A 38 -41.12 31.19 -9.35
N ARG A 39 -41.48 31.49 -10.61
CA ARG A 39 -41.18 30.61 -11.75
C ARG A 39 -39.69 30.52 -12.06
N LEU A 40 -38.97 31.65 -12.03
CA LEU A 40 -37.51 31.68 -12.22
C LEU A 40 -36.76 30.99 -11.08
N VAL A 41 -37.18 31.21 -9.83
CA VAL A 41 -36.62 30.53 -8.66
C VAL A 41 -36.94 29.03 -8.70
N ALA A 42 -38.16 28.63 -9.05
CA ALA A 42 -38.51 27.22 -9.21
C ALA A 42 -37.74 26.55 -10.36
N PHE A 43 -37.51 27.24 -11.48
CA PHE A 43 -36.70 26.72 -12.58
C PHE A 43 -35.23 26.59 -12.19
N GLY A 44 -34.63 27.64 -11.60
CA GLY A 44 -33.26 27.59 -11.09
C GLY A 44 -33.08 26.56 -9.98
N PHE A 45 -34.11 26.35 -9.16
CA PHE A 45 -34.16 25.31 -8.15
C PHE A 45 -34.22 23.92 -8.77
N VAL A 46 -35.07 23.68 -9.75
CA VAL A 46 -35.12 22.40 -10.49
C VAL A 46 -33.78 22.15 -11.17
N LEU A 47 -33.16 23.17 -11.78
CA LEU A 47 -31.84 23.06 -12.39
C LEU A 47 -30.75 22.75 -11.35
N SER A 48 -30.81 23.35 -10.17
CA SER A 48 -29.90 23.10 -9.04
C SER A 48 -30.12 21.72 -8.42
N CYS A 49 -31.37 21.27 -8.28
CA CYS A 49 -31.71 19.92 -7.85
C CYS A 49 -31.23 18.89 -8.86
N LEU A 50 -31.46 19.11 -10.15
CA LEU A 50 -30.91 18.27 -11.22
C LEU A 50 -29.38 18.29 -11.21
N TRP A 51 -28.75 19.45 -10.99
CA TRP A 51 -27.30 19.56 -10.89
C TRP A 51 -26.73 18.77 -9.71
N ASN A 52 -27.38 18.83 -8.54
CA ASN A 52 -26.99 18.09 -7.34
C ASN A 52 -27.33 16.60 -7.42
N LEU A 53 -28.44 16.23 -8.06
CA LEU A 53 -28.80 14.82 -8.36
C LEU A 53 -27.82 14.22 -9.37
N LEU A 54 -27.34 15.01 -10.34
CA LEU A 54 -26.36 14.59 -11.33
C LEU A 54 -24.92 14.69 -10.83
N SER A 55 -24.64 15.37 -9.71
CA SER A 55 -23.31 15.46 -9.10
C SER A 55 -22.69 14.06 -8.88
N PRO A 56 -23.37 13.12 -8.20
CA PRO A 56 -22.83 11.77 -8.03
C PRO A 56 -22.77 10.98 -9.34
N PHE A 57 -23.62 11.23 -10.34
CA PHE A 57 -23.47 10.64 -11.67
C PHE A 57 -22.30 11.23 -12.45
N LYS A 58 -21.95 12.51 -12.23
CA LYS A 58 -20.73 13.12 -12.78
C LYS A 58 -19.51 12.55 -12.11
N THR A 59 -19.51 12.45 -10.78
CA THR A 59 -18.44 11.79 -10.03
C THR A 59 -18.32 10.34 -10.53
N TRP A 60 -19.42 9.58 -10.56
CA TRP A 60 -19.46 8.19 -11.03
C TRP A 60 -19.03 8.01 -12.50
N ALA A 61 -19.47 8.86 -13.42
CA ALA A 61 -19.11 8.78 -14.84
C ALA A 61 -17.67 9.23 -15.13
N ILE A 62 -17.12 10.14 -14.32
CA ILE A 62 -15.70 10.52 -14.38
C ILE A 62 -14.84 9.43 -13.73
N THR A 63 -15.37 8.76 -12.70
CA THR A 63 -14.76 7.60 -12.06
C THR A 63 -15.15 6.32 -12.80
N THR A 64 -14.55 6.08 -13.96
CA THR A 64 -14.56 4.74 -14.59
C THR A 64 -13.70 3.78 -13.75
N TYR A 65 -14.02 3.60 -12.47
CA TYR A 65 -13.30 2.72 -11.57
C TYR A 65 -13.95 1.35 -11.61
N GLY A 66 -13.31 0.43 -12.33
CA GLY A 66 -13.53 -0.98 -12.09
C GLY A 66 -13.21 -1.29 -10.63
N PHE A 67 -13.91 -2.26 -10.04
CA PHE A 67 -13.48 -2.92 -8.82
C PHE A 67 -12.15 -3.64 -9.12
N LEU A 68 -11.05 -2.89 -9.17
CA LEU A 68 -9.72 -3.42 -9.41
C LEU A 68 -9.29 -4.21 -8.18
N SER A 69 -8.62 -5.32 -8.42
CA SER A 69 -8.03 -6.16 -7.38
C SER A 69 -7.15 -5.31 -6.47
N TYR A 70 -7.34 -5.45 -5.14
CA TYR A 70 -6.51 -4.84 -4.09
C TYR A 70 -5.02 -5.14 -4.25
N ALA A 71 -4.71 -6.31 -4.84
CA ALA A 71 -3.36 -6.76 -5.12
C ALA A 71 -3.17 -7.01 -6.61
N THR A 72 -2.08 -6.50 -7.15
CA THR A 72 -1.60 -6.85 -8.48
C THR A 72 -0.50 -7.89 -8.32
N THR A 73 -0.64 -9.03 -9.00
CA THR A 73 0.40 -10.05 -9.06
C THR A 73 0.99 -10.07 -10.44
N ARG A 74 2.31 -9.87 -10.50
CA ARG A 74 3.11 -10.01 -11.71
C ARG A 74 4.02 -11.21 -11.58
N THR A 75 4.24 -11.91 -12.68
CA THR A 75 5.20 -13.01 -12.76
C THR A 75 6.15 -12.75 -13.91
N GLU A 76 7.44 -12.76 -13.63
CA GLU A 76 8.49 -12.65 -14.63
C GLU A 76 9.36 -13.90 -14.61
N LEU A 77 9.71 -14.38 -15.80
CA LEU A 77 10.73 -15.42 -15.94
C LEU A 77 12.09 -14.77 -15.70
N LEU A 78 12.89 -15.36 -14.81
CA LEU A 78 14.25 -14.91 -14.56
C LEU A 78 15.17 -15.51 -15.61
N GLU A 79 16.01 -14.71 -16.22
CA GLU A 79 17.17 -15.14 -16.99
C GLU A 79 18.42 -15.00 -16.11
N TRP A 80 19.55 -15.60 -16.52
CA TRP A 80 20.78 -15.53 -15.72
C TRP A 80 21.29 -14.09 -15.56
N ASN A 81 21.06 -13.27 -16.58
CA ASN A 81 21.41 -11.85 -16.64
C ASN A 81 20.33 -10.92 -16.04
N THR A 82 19.17 -11.43 -15.61
CA THR A 82 18.12 -10.60 -14.99
C THR A 82 18.67 -9.91 -13.75
N VAL A 83 18.56 -8.59 -13.71
CA VAL A 83 19.00 -7.76 -12.59
C VAL A 83 17.86 -7.64 -11.59
N LEU A 84 18.14 -8.00 -10.34
CA LEU A 84 17.24 -7.93 -9.20
C LEU A 84 17.60 -6.72 -8.33
N ASN A 85 16.60 -5.99 -7.85
CA ASN A 85 16.79 -4.75 -7.13
C ASN A 85 17.52 -4.96 -5.79
N GLY A 86 18.34 -3.98 -5.44
CA GLY A 86 19.24 -4.06 -4.29
C GLY A 86 18.51 -4.19 -2.97
N ARG A 87 17.34 -3.57 -2.84
CA ARG A 87 16.50 -3.66 -1.63
C ARG A 87 15.96 -5.06 -1.40
N PHE A 88 15.46 -5.73 -2.45
CA PHE A 88 15.05 -7.13 -2.41
C PHE A 88 16.21 -8.03 -1.99
N LEU A 89 17.35 -7.88 -2.63
CA LEU A 89 18.54 -8.68 -2.35
C LEU A 89 19.08 -8.46 -0.93
N THR A 90 19.11 -7.21 -0.46
CA THR A 90 19.56 -6.88 0.89
C THR A 90 18.74 -7.62 1.93
N GLN A 91 17.41 -7.60 1.82
CA GLN A 91 16.55 -8.34 2.75
C GLN A 91 16.66 -9.85 2.58
N LEU A 92 16.74 -10.35 1.35
CA LEU A 92 16.94 -11.78 1.07
C LEU A 92 18.22 -12.31 1.73
N TYR A 93 19.36 -11.64 1.51
CA TYR A 93 20.66 -12.01 2.06
C TYR A 93 20.71 -11.86 3.58
N ALA A 94 20.16 -10.76 4.12
CA ALA A 94 20.07 -10.56 5.57
C ALA A 94 19.19 -11.63 6.24
N SER A 95 18.05 -11.97 5.64
CA SER A 95 17.16 -13.05 6.12
C SER A 95 17.83 -14.43 6.09
N ALA A 96 18.79 -14.61 5.18
CA ALA A 96 19.59 -15.82 5.05
C ALA A 96 20.81 -15.85 6.00
N GLY A 97 21.00 -14.83 6.84
CA GLY A 97 22.14 -14.74 7.76
C GLY A 97 23.48 -14.47 7.07
N ILE A 98 23.47 -13.99 5.81
CA ILE A 98 24.70 -13.60 5.12
C ILE A 98 25.13 -12.22 5.65
N PRO A 99 26.37 -12.03 6.11
CA PRO A 99 26.79 -10.76 6.69
C PRO A 99 26.96 -9.74 5.57
N LEU A 100 26.27 -8.61 5.70
CA LEU A 100 26.32 -7.51 4.74
C LEU A 100 27.04 -6.33 5.40
N ALA A 101 28.12 -5.83 4.77
CA ALA A 101 28.80 -4.62 5.21
C ALA A 101 28.00 -3.34 4.90
N SER A 102 27.18 -3.41 3.85
CA SER A 102 26.29 -2.33 3.38
C SER A 102 25.07 -2.95 2.70
N PRO A 103 23.99 -2.19 2.47
CA PRO A 103 22.93 -2.60 1.56
C PRO A 103 23.52 -3.02 0.21
N LEU A 104 22.99 -4.10 -0.37
CA LEU A 104 23.39 -4.58 -1.67
C LEU A 104 22.85 -3.67 -2.76
N ALA A 105 23.68 -3.44 -3.78
CA ALA A 105 23.22 -2.85 -5.03
C ALA A 105 22.38 -3.87 -5.82
N ALA A 106 21.70 -3.41 -6.86
CA ALA A 106 21.01 -4.30 -7.78
C ALA A 106 22.02 -5.26 -8.45
N GLU A 107 21.70 -6.55 -8.50
CA GLU A 107 22.63 -7.61 -8.89
C GLU A 107 21.96 -8.67 -9.76
N ARG A 108 22.75 -9.39 -10.57
CA ARG A 108 22.21 -10.41 -11.47
C ARG A 108 21.81 -11.68 -10.74
N TYR A 109 20.74 -12.32 -11.24
CA TYR A 109 20.23 -13.56 -10.67
C TYR A 109 21.27 -14.69 -10.66
N ILE A 110 22.19 -14.77 -11.63
CA ILE A 110 23.29 -15.74 -11.60
C ILE A 110 24.14 -15.63 -10.33
N ASN A 111 24.44 -14.42 -9.86
CA ASN A 111 25.24 -14.23 -8.63
C ASN A 111 24.45 -14.68 -7.39
N VAL A 112 23.15 -14.41 -7.36
CA VAL A 112 22.25 -14.89 -6.30
C VAL A 112 22.15 -16.42 -6.31
N ALA A 113 21.99 -17.03 -7.49
CA ALA A 113 21.96 -18.48 -7.63
C ALA A 113 23.29 -19.11 -7.21
N LEU A 114 24.43 -18.51 -7.57
CA LEU A 114 25.74 -18.97 -7.13
C LEU A 114 25.85 -18.92 -5.59
N ASP A 115 25.38 -17.86 -4.95
CA ASP A 115 25.47 -17.64 -3.50
C ASP A 115 24.50 -18.48 -2.65
N PHE A 116 23.44 -19.02 -3.26
CA PHE A 116 22.40 -19.77 -2.56
C PHE A 116 22.31 -21.25 -2.97
N LEU A 117 22.70 -21.60 -4.21
CA LEU A 117 22.55 -22.95 -4.78
C LEU A 117 23.88 -23.66 -5.04
N VAL A 118 24.95 -22.92 -5.36
CA VAL A 118 26.22 -23.51 -5.81
C VAL A 118 27.28 -23.48 -4.72
N LEU A 119 27.52 -22.30 -4.17
CA LEU A 119 28.43 -22.02 -3.07
C LEU A 119 27.64 -21.28 -2.00
N PRO A 120 26.79 -21.97 -1.22
CA PRO A 120 25.91 -21.33 -0.27
C PRO A 120 26.72 -20.53 0.76
N ARG A 121 26.46 -19.22 0.83
CA ARG A 121 27.10 -18.28 1.78
C ARG A 121 26.32 -18.10 3.09
N SER A 122 25.10 -18.63 3.15
CA SER A 122 24.20 -18.47 4.29
C SER A 122 24.80 -19.06 5.56
N HIS A 123 25.08 -18.24 6.56
CA HIS A 123 25.44 -18.73 7.89
C HIS A 123 24.18 -19.12 8.65
N PHE A 124 23.91 -20.42 8.75
CA PHE A 124 23.13 -21.04 9.82
C PHE A 124 21.88 -20.29 10.31
N VAL A 125 20.99 -19.88 9.40
CA VAL A 125 19.56 -19.76 9.69
C VAL A 125 18.92 -21.02 9.11
N TRP A 126 18.74 -22.04 9.93
CA TRP A 126 17.90 -23.16 9.54
C TRP A 126 16.51 -22.59 9.28
N ALA A 127 16.11 -22.56 8.01
CA ALA A 127 14.77 -22.18 7.65
C ALA A 127 13.85 -23.08 8.48
N ALA A 128 13.14 -22.49 9.46
CA ALA A 128 11.91 -23.06 9.94
C ALA A 128 10.99 -23.02 8.72
N SER A 129 11.11 -24.02 7.85
CA SER A 129 10.19 -24.19 6.75
C SER A 129 8.82 -24.32 7.40
N PRO A 130 7.86 -23.41 7.15
CA PRO A 130 6.48 -23.85 7.26
C PRO A 130 6.40 -25.02 6.29
N ILE A 131 5.96 -26.16 6.78
CA ILE A 131 5.61 -27.30 5.94
C ILE A 131 4.63 -26.73 4.91
N ILE A 132 5.09 -26.61 3.65
CA ILE A 132 4.20 -26.36 2.54
C ILE A 132 3.53 -27.71 2.32
N ASP A 133 2.30 -27.83 2.84
CA ASP A 133 1.37 -28.87 2.41
C ASP A 133 1.36 -28.87 0.88
N GLU A 134 1.76 -30.00 0.30
CA GLU A 134 1.69 -30.22 -1.13
C GLU A 134 0.21 -30.28 -1.54
N GLY A 135 -0.35 -29.17 -2.02
CA GLY A 135 -1.61 -29.16 -2.77
C GLY A 135 -2.35 -27.82 -2.78
N PRO A 136 -2.93 -27.39 -3.91
CA PRO A 136 -3.70 -26.15 -3.98
C PRO A 136 -5.09 -26.20 -3.31
N PHE A 137 -5.52 -27.31 -2.69
CA PHE A 137 -6.85 -27.41 -2.06
C PHE A 137 -6.90 -28.46 -0.94
N LEU A 138 -6.54 -28.13 0.30
CA LEU A 138 -7.01 -28.87 1.49
C LEU A 138 -7.06 -27.94 2.72
N ARG A 139 -8.25 -27.40 3.03
CA ARG A 139 -8.59 -26.94 4.39
C ARG A 139 -8.75 -28.20 5.25
N SER A 140 -7.80 -28.53 6.12
CA SER A 140 -8.06 -29.43 7.23
C SER A 140 -8.21 -28.64 8.53
N THR A 141 -9.44 -28.62 9.01
CA THR A 141 -9.87 -28.28 10.37
C THR A 141 -9.05 -29.04 11.42
N LEU A 142 -8.15 -28.34 12.12
CA LEU A 142 -7.71 -28.74 13.47
C LEU A 142 -7.68 -27.49 14.35
N THR A 143 -8.55 -27.53 15.35
CA THR A 143 -8.82 -26.51 16.37
C THR A 143 -7.57 -26.08 17.12
N ALA A 144 -7.34 -24.77 17.19
CA ALA A 144 -6.36 -24.16 18.07
C ALA A 144 -6.72 -24.38 19.55
N PRO A 145 -5.76 -24.69 20.45
CA PRO A 145 -5.98 -24.52 21.88
C PRO A 145 -5.92 -23.03 22.24
N PRO A 146 -6.65 -22.61 23.30
CA PRO A 146 -6.78 -21.20 23.64
C PRO A 146 -5.45 -20.63 24.15
N ALA A 147 -5.19 -19.38 23.77
CA ALA A 147 -4.03 -18.60 24.17
C ALA A 147 -3.98 -18.43 25.69
N THR A 148 -2.90 -18.92 26.30
CA THR A 148 -2.43 -18.42 27.59
C THR A 148 -1.01 -17.88 27.45
N LEU A 149 -0.88 -16.62 27.83
CA LEU A 149 0.33 -15.81 27.92
C LEU A 149 1.50 -16.54 28.60
N ALA A 150 2.57 -16.79 27.84
CA ALA A 150 3.97 -16.71 28.28
C ALA A 150 4.92 -16.89 27.09
N LEU A 151 5.83 -15.93 26.86
CA LEU A 151 7.13 -16.21 26.22
C LEU A 151 7.90 -17.19 27.12
N PRO A 152 8.73 -18.11 26.57
CA PRO A 152 9.86 -17.73 25.72
C PRO A 152 10.15 -18.64 24.52
N THR A 153 10.86 -18.06 23.54
CA THR A 153 11.85 -18.72 22.66
C THR A 153 11.71 -20.24 22.49
N THR A 154 10.84 -20.69 21.60
CA THR A 154 10.92 -22.06 21.05
C THR A 154 10.88 -21.96 19.53
N ASN A 155 12.08 -21.97 18.94
CA ASN A 155 12.27 -22.21 17.52
C ASN A 155 11.69 -23.59 17.20
N TYR A 156 10.51 -23.64 16.58
CA TYR A 156 9.99 -24.87 16.01
C TYR A 156 10.89 -25.27 14.84
N TYR A 157 11.68 -26.31 15.08
CA TYR A 157 12.62 -26.88 14.12
C TYR A 157 11.97 -28.12 13.51
N VAL A 158 11.73 -28.12 12.20
CA VAL A 158 11.25 -29.30 11.47
C VAL A 158 12.41 -29.84 10.63
N ALA A 159 12.83 -31.07 10.93
CA ALA A 159 13.90 -31.74 10.21
C ALA A 159 13.48 -32.16 8.78
N PRO A 160 14.39 -32.12 7.78
CA PRO A 160 14.18 -32.84 6.53
C PRO A 160 14.16 -34.35 6.79
N VAL A 161 13.22 -35.06 6.16
CA VAL A 161 13.07 -36.50 6.23
C VAL A 161 14.32 -37.18 5.64
N LEU A 162 15.01 -37.96 6.48
CA LEU A 162 16.21 -38.74 6.17
C LEU A 162 15.90 -39.85 5.16
N HIS A 163 16.51 -39.81 3.96
CA HIS A 163 16.73 -41.00 3.16
C HIS A 163 18.20 -41.10 2.73
N ASN A 164 18.93 -41.89 3.52
CA ASN A 164 20.20 -42.59 3.30
C ASN A 164 21.02 -42.21 2.05
N CYS A 165 22.04 -41.38 2.26
CA CYS A 165 23.33 -41.51 1.59
C CYS A 165 24.41 -41.63 2.67
N ARG A 166 25.63 -42.11 2.34
CA ARG A 166 26.72 -42.28 3.30
C ARG A 166 27.45 -40.96 3.51
N LEU A 167 27.55 -40.61 4.79
CA LEU A 167 27.32 -39.24 5.28
C LEU A 167 28.13 -39.09 6.57
N ALA A 168 29.29 -39.75 6.71
CA ALA A 168 29.95 -39.93 8.02
C ALA A 168 30.20 -38.60 8.75
N GLY A 169 30.89 -37.64 8.14
CA GLY A 169 31.15 -36.32 8.74
C GLY A 169 29.92 -35.40 8.83
N VAL A 170 29.08 -35.35 7.78
CA VAL A 170 27.87 -34.52 7.75
C VAL A 170 26.81 -35.02 8.74
N THR A 171 26.58 -36.34 8.81
CA THR A 171 25.62 -36.94 9.75
C THR A 171 26.09 -36.73 11.16
N GLU A 172 27.39 -36.90 11.41
CA GLU A 172 27.98 -36.74 12.75
C GLU A 172 27.82 -35.32 13.29
N ALA A 173 28.10 -34.31 12.48
CA ALA A 173 27.87 -32.92 12.85
C ALA A 173 26.37 -32.59 13.01
N VAL A 174 25.48 -33.14 12.16
CA VAL A 174 24.02 -32.97 12.29
C VAL A 174 23.47 -33.67 13.54
N LEU A 175 23.88 -34.90 13.82
CA LEU A 175 23.52 -35.67 15.02
C LEU A 175 24.02 -34.95 16.28
N CYS A 176 25.23 -34.40 16.23
CA CYS A 176 25.79 -33.59 17.30
C CYS A 176 24.97 -32.31 17.55
N LEU A 177 24.67 -31.52 16.51
CA LEU A 177 23.86 -30.31 16.64
C LEU A 177 22.46 -30.61 17.20
N ARG A 178 21.84 -31.71 16.78
CA ARG A 178 20.57 -32.22 17.32
C ARG A 178 20.67 -32.65 18.78
N GLY A 179 21.85 -33.06 19.23
CA GLY A 179 22.03 -33.62 20.56
C GLY A 179 21.57 -35.05 20.67
N GLU A 180 21.61 -35.81 19.57
CA GLU A 180 21.21 -37.21 19.55
C GLU A 180 22.13 -38.02 20.48
N ASN A 181 21.53 -38.89 21.30
CA ASN A 181 22.30 -39.67 22.26
C ASN A 181 23.19 -40.67 21.50
N ALA A 182 24.50 -40.56 21.73
CA ALA A 182 25.50 -41.46 21.17
C ALA A 182 25.36 -42.88 21.76
N SER A 183 24.51 -43.71 21.15
CA SER A 183 24.44 -45.15 21.47
C SER A 183 25.75 -45.84 21.04
N ALA A 184 26.02 -47.03 21.59
CA ALA A 184 27.24 -47.79 21.27
C ALA A 184 27.38 -48.06 19.76
N ASP A 185 26.28 -48.33 19.07
CA ASP A 185 26.24 -48.54 17.62
C ASP A 185 26.50 -47.25 16.82
N LEU A 186 26.02 -46.10 17.32
CA LEU A 186 26.27 -44.79 16.71
C LEU A 186 27.74 -44.37 16.89
N ASN A 187 28.33 -44.55 18.07
CA ASN A 187 29.75 -44.24 18.32
C ASN A 187 30.70 -45.15 17.52
N ALA A 188 30.31 -46.42 17.28
CA ALA A 188 31.08 -47.32 16.42
C ALA A 188 31.06 -46.89 14.95
N THR A 189 30.00 -46.17 14.53
CA THR A 189 29.81 -45.68 13.16
C THR A 189 30.32 -44.25 12.97
N TYR A 190 30.29 -43.44 14.03
CA TYR A 190 30.61 -42.01 14.07
C TYR A 190 31.57 -41.74 15.25
N PRO A 191 32.90 -41.83 15.02
CA PRO A 191 33.89 -41.86 16.09
C PRO A 191 34.11 -40.50 16.80
N TYR A 192 33.72 -39.39 16.19
CA TYR A 192 33.82 -38.01 16.70
C TYR A 192 32.52 -37.48 17.34
N LEU A 193 31.40 -38.20 17.21
CA LEU A 193 30.07 -37.77 17.68
C LEU A 193 30.05 -37.51 19.19
N SER A 194 30.64 -38.42 19.98
CA SER A 194 30.72 -38.29 21.43
C SER A 194 31.48 -37.02 21.85
N THR A 195 32.64 -36.76 21.25
CA THR A 195 33.45 -35.56 21.49
C THR A 195 32.69 -34.29 21.12
N CYS A 196 31.99 -34.31 19.98
CA CYS A 196 31.18 -33.19 19.54
C CYS A 196 30.01 -32.91 20.49
N LEU A 197 29.29 -33.94 20.94
CA LEU A 197 28.19 -33.82 21.91
C LEU A 197 28.67 -33.26 23.25
N THR A 198 29.86 -33.66 23.71
CA THR A 198 30.50 -33.06 24.89
C THR A 198 30.82 -31.58 24.67
N ARG A 199 31.33 -31.21 23.49
CA ARG A 199 31.60 -29.81 23.15
C ARG A 199 30.32 -28.97 23.09
N ARG A 200 29.24 -29.52 22.53
CA ARG A 200 27.90 -28.92 22.53
C ARG A 200 27.40 -28.65 23.94
N GLN A 201 27.45 -29.65 24.80
CA GLN A 201 27.03 -29.50 26.20
C GLN A 201 27.88 -28.46 26.92
N THR A 202 29.19 -28.42 26.67
CA THR A 202 30.09 -27.41 27.22
C THR A 202 29.71 -26.00 26.78
N LEU A 203 29.49 -25.78 25.47
CA LEU A 203 29.11 -24.48 24.93
C LEU A 203 27.76 -23.99 25.49
N LEU A 204 26.75 -24.86 25.53
CA LEU A 204 25.44 -24.52 26.10
C LEU A 204 25.54 -24.22 27.60
N ALA A 205 26.38 -24.94 28.35
CA ALA A 205 26.61 -24.69 29.77
C ALA A 205 27.33 -23.36 30.03
N THR A 206 28.17 -22.90 29.10
CA THR A 206 28.86 -21.60 29.19
C THR A 206 28.07 -20.44 28.59
N GLY A 207 26.80 -20.65 28.21
CA GLY A 207 25.95 -19.62 27.60
C GLY A 207 26.29 -19.31 26.13
N GLY A 208 27.12 -20.14 25.50
CA GLY A 208 27.42 -20.08 24.07
C GLY A 208 26.23 -20.54 23.23
N SER A 209 26.17 -20.09 21.98
CA SER A 209 25.06 -20.39 21.09
C SER A 209 25.29 -21.67 20.27
N LEU A 210 24.22 -22.33 19.83
CA LEU A 210 24.32 -23.42 18.85
C LEU A 210 24.95 -22.95 17.52
N ILE A 211 24.93 -21.64 17.25
CA ILE A 211 25.57 -21.02 16.08
C ILE A 211 27.10 -21.08 16.22
N GLU A 212 27.64 -20.89 17.42
CA GLU A 212 29.09 -21.00 17.70
C GLU A 212 29.58 -22.45 17.59
N LEU A 213 28.76 -23.42 18.02
CA LEU A 213 29.06 -24.83 17.79
C LEU A 213 29.01 -25.17 16.31
N ALA A 214 27.97 -24.73 15.60
CA ALA A 214 27.81 -24.99 14.18
C ALA A 214 28.92 -24.35 13.34
N SER A 215 29.39 -23.15 13.69
CA SER A 215 30.51 -22.49 13.02
C SER A 215 31.83 -23.23 13.26
N ALA A 216 32.08 -23.70 14.49
CA ALA A 216 33.24 -24.55 14.79
C ALA A 216 33.18 -25.88 14.01
N LEU A 217 32.02 -26.54 13.96
CA LEU A 217 31.86 -27.78 13.20
C LEU A 217 32.01 -27.57 11.70
N ALA A 218 31.56 -26.43 11.16
CA ALA A 218 31.76 -26.08 9.76
C ALA A 218 33.23 -25.84 9.39
N THR A 219 34.13 -25.62 10.38
CA THR A 219 35.58 -25.55 10.13
C THR A 219 36.26 -26.91 10.12
N GLU A 220 35.63 -27.94 10.70
CA GLU A 220 36.22 -29.28 10.87
C GLU A 220 35.56 -30.36 10.01
N PHE A 221 34.28 -30.21 9.68
CA PHE A 221 33.50 -31.15 8.89
C PHE A 221 33.03 -30.47 7.60
N ASP A 222 33.14 -31.18 6.47
CA ASP A 222 32.54 -30.75 5.21
C ASP A 222 31.03 -30.91 5.32
N LEU A 223 30.37 -29.90 5.87
CA LEU A 223 28.92 -29.75 5.87
C LEU A 223 28.51 -29.34 4.45
N ASP A 224 28.64 -30.29 3.52
CA ASP A 224 28.37 -30.07 2.11
C ASP A 224 27.04 -29.34 1.95
N GLY A 225 27.12 -28.14 1.37
CA GLY A 225 26.02 -27.19 1.24
C GLY A 225 24.84 -27.72 0.43
N THR A 226 24.98 -28.92 -0.14
CA THR A 226 23.93 -29.70 -0.83
C THR A 226 22.77 -30.12 0.08
N HIS A 227 22.93 -30.05 1.42
CA HIS A 227 21.85 -30.31 2.40
C HIS A 227 21.21 -29.05 3.02
N VAL A 228 21.44 -27.88 2.40
CA VAL A 228 20.45 -26.83 2.13
C VAL A 228 19.69 -26.26 3.34
N ALA A 229 20.25 -25.20 3.92
CA ALA A 229 19.44 -24.07 4.41
C ALA A 229 19.27 -22.99 3.32
N GLY A 230 20.28 -22.80 2.46
CA GLY A 230 20.33 -21.75 1.43
C GLY A 230 19.19 -21.83 0.39
N SER A 231 18.99 -22.95 -0.30
CA SER A 231 17.96 -22.99 -1.36
C SER A 231 16.53 -22.75 -0.87
N SER A 232 16.17 -23.18 0.35
CA SER A 232 14.85 -22.85 0.92
C SER A 232 14.71 -21.35 1.21
N LEU A 233 15.79 -20.69 1.60
CA LEU A 233 15.83 -19.25 1.87
C LEU A 233 15.77 -18.43 0.58
N LEU A 234 16.35 -18.92 -0.52
CA LEU A 234 16.22 -18.28 -1.84
C LEU A 234 14.76 -18.13 -2.29
N PHE A 235 13.91 -19.09 -1.94
CA PHE A 235 12.50 -19.11 -2.30
C PHE A 235 11.57 -18.58 -1.19
N ALA A 236 12.15 -18.02 -0.12
CA ALA A 236 11.38 -17.39 0.94
C ALA A 236 10.74 -16.09 0.42
N PRO A 237 9.47 -15.82 0.78
CA PRO A 237 8.85 -14.54 0.44
C PRO A 237 9.51 -13.40 1.23
N VAL A 238 9.84 -12.33 0.54
CA VAL A 238 10.37 -11.11 1.13
C VAL A 238 9.31 -10.02 0.97
N THR A 239 8.83 -9.47 2.08
CA THR A 239 7.73 -8.50 2.09
C THR A 239 8.21 -7.13 2.57
N PHE A 240 7.94 -6.12 1.76
CA PHE A 240 8.18 -4.71 2.03
C PHE A 240 6.88 -4.03 2.39
N MET A 241 6.96 -3.10 3.33
CA MET A 241 5.86 -2.21 3.70
C MET A 241 6.37 -0.78 3.63
N ASP A 242 5.99 -0.05 2.58
CA ASP A 242 6.34 1.36 2.37
C ASP A 242 5.16 2.30 2.61
N GLY A 243 3.94 1.77 2.56
CA GLY A 243 2.74 2.53 2.82
C GLY A 243 2.33 2.49 4.29
N PHE A 244 1.03 2.36 4.50
CA PHE A 244 0.39 2.50 5.81
C PHE A 244 -0.70 1.46 5.99
N LEU A 245 -1.17 1.32 7.22
CA LEU A 245 -2.37 0.53 7.48
C LEU A 245 -3.60 1.30 6.98
N SER A 246 -4.36 0.63 6.13
CA SER A 246 -5.66 1.08 5.67
C SER A 246 -6.66 1.22 6.82
N LEU A 247 -7.71 2.02 6.60
CA LEU A 247 -8.93 2.00 7.40
C LEU A 247 -9.59 0.62 7.50
N SER A 248 -9.41 -0.25 6.50
CA SER A 248 -9.85 -1.66 6.55
C SER A 248 -8.98 -2.52 7.49
N GLY A 249 -7.86 -1.99 7.96
CA GLY A 249 -6.83 -2.74 8.68
C GLY A 249 -5.84 -3.47 7.75
N GLU A 250 -6.05 -3.43 6.43
CA GLU A 250 -5.12 -4.04 5.48
C GLU A 250 -3.91 -3.14 5.20
N PRO A 251 -2.72 -3.72 4.98
CA PRO A 251 -1.55 -2.95 4.61
C PRO A 251 -1.64 -2.44 3.14
N SER A 252 -1.62 -1.11 2.98
CA SER A 252 -1.45 -0.41 1.69
C SER A 252 0.02 -0.16 1.43
N GLY A 253 0.48 -0.26 0.18
CA GLY A 253 1.90 -0.12 -0.14
C GLY A 253 2.71 -1.31 0.40
N LEU A 254 2.11 -2.51 0.36
CA LEU A 254 2.79 -3.77 0.65
C LEU A 254 3.23 -4.40 -0.67
N ALA A 255 4.47 -4.85 -0.75
CA ALA A 255 4.99 -5.60 -1.90
C ALA A 255 5.71 -6.85 -1.41
N THR A 256 5.31 -8.01 -1.90
CA THR A 256 5.92 -9.30 -1.62
C THR A 256 6.60 -9.82 -2.87
N TYR A 257 7.91 -10.04 -2.78
CA TYR A 257 8.73 -10.65 -3.80
C TYR A 257 8.97 -12.10 -3.43
N ARG A 258 8.80 -13.00 -4.39
CA ARG A 258 9.09 -14.42 -4.18
C ARG A 258 9.63 -15.05 -5.45
N ILE A 259 10.81 -15.65 -5.34
CA ILE A 259 11.35 -16.48 -6.40
C ILE A 259 10.69 -17.86 -6.30
N TYR A 260 10.25 -18.35 -7.45
CA TYR A 260 9.83 -19.70 -7.68
C TYR A 260 10.83 -20.32 -8.64
N GLY A 261 11.17 -21.59 -8.41
CA GLY A 261 12.07 -22.29 -9.30
C GLY A 261 12.05 -23.77 -9.02
N ARG A 262 12.64 -24.54 -9.92
CA ARG A 262 12.86 -25.95 -9.67
C ARG A 262 13.84 -26.07 -8.51
N ARG A 263 13.37 -26.57 -7.36
CA ARG A 263 14.30 -27.02 -6.30
C ARG A 263 15.28 -28.00 -6.95
N PRO A 264 16.59 -27.84 -6.77
CA PRO A 264 17.54 -28.89 -7.14
C PRO A 264 17.06 -30.14 -6.40
N ARG A 265 16.43 -31.08 -7.10
CA ARG A 265 16.06 -32.34 -6.46
C ARG A 265 17.37 -33.00 -6.11
N SER A 266 17.67 -33.17 -4.83
CA SER A 266 18.68 -34.13 -4.40
C SER A 266 18.14 -35.49 -4.79
N ASN A 267 18.39 -35.91 -6.02
CA ASN A 267 18.00 -37.23 -6.50
C ASN A 267 18.91 -38.29 -5.86
N SER A 268 19.49 -38.10 -4.67
CA SER A 268 20.46 -38.95 -3.94
C SER A 268 19.91 -40.29 -3.45
N ARG A 269 19.32 -41.08 -4.35
CA ARG A 269 19.17 -42.53 -4.25
C ARG A 269 20.36 -43.25 -4.91
N LEU A 270 21.56 -43.10 -4.35
CA LEU A 270 22.71 -43.90 -4.76
C LEU A 270 22.50 -45.32 -4.22
N THR A 271 21.74 -46.13 -4.96
CA THR A 271 21.55 -47.54 -4.66
C THR A 271 22.81 -48.26 -5.09
N VAL A 272 23.84 -48.26 -4.23
CA VAL A 272 25.00 -49.15 -4.39
C VAL A 272 24.50 -50.57 -4.17
N THR A 273 23.92 -51.16 -5.22
CA THR A 273 23.73 -52.60 -5.27
C THR A 273 25.11 -53.19 -5.43
N ARG A 274 25.57 -53.85 -4.37
CA ARG A 274 26.77 -54.67 -4.36
C ARG A 274 26.65 -55.66 -5.53
N ILE A 275 27.33 -55.39 -6.65
CA ILE A 275 27.42 -56.36 -7.75
C ILE A 275 28.32 -57.49 -7.23
N ALA A 276 27.70 -58.44 -6.54
CA ALA A 276 28.23 -59.78 -6.49
C ALA A 276 28.13 -60.31 -7.92
N SER A 277 29.30 -60.53 -8.52
CA SER A 277 29.49 -61.32 -9.73
C SER A 277 28.51 -62.50 -9.79
N THR A 278 27.58 -62.49 -10.75
CA THR A 278 27.08 -63.66 -11.47
C THR A 278 26.21 -63.21 -12.67
N ARG A 279 26.31 -63.97 -13.75
CA ARG A 279 25.83 -63.71 -15.13
C ARG A 279 24.35 -63.34 -15.30
N ALA A 280 24.10 -62.59 -16.39
CA ALA A 280 22.93 -62.56 -17.31
C ALA A 280 22.07 -61.25 -17.29
N PRO A 281 21.29 -60.94 -18.35
CA PRO A 281 21.57 -59.82 -19.25
C PRO A 281 20.61 -58.62 -19.14
N GLN A 282 21.06 -57.54 -19.76
CA GLN A 282 20.48 -56.19 -19.87
C GLN A 282 18.94 -56.11 -20.04
N ARG A 283 18.34 -55.22 -19.25
CA ARG A 283 17.21 -54.37 -19.68
C ARG A 283 17.49 -52.93 -19.24
N PHE A 284 17.74 -52.08 -20.23
CA PHE A 284 17.89 -50.64 -20.11
C PHE A 284 16.61 -50.01 -19.55
N SER A 285 16.73 -49.29 -18.43
CA SER A 285 15.84 -48.20 -18.04
C SER A 285 16.74 -47.07 -17.57
N GLY A 286 16.62 -45.90 -18.19
CA GLY A 286 17.52 -44.76 -18.00
C GLY A 286 17.58 -44.33 -16.55
N MET A 287 18.71 -44.63 -15.90
CA MET A 287 19.06 -44.08 -14.59
C MET A 287 19.89 -42.82 -14.81
N HIS A 288 19.39 -41.70 -14.30
CA HIS A 288 20.15 -40.46 -14.19
C HIS A 288 21.30 -40.65 -13.19
N GLU A 289 22.52 -40.73 -13.70
CA GLU A 289 23.76 -40.82 -12.93
C GLU A 289 24.04 -39.54 -12.14
N TYR A 290 24.48 -39.71 -10.89
CA TYR A 290 25.01 -38.64 -10.04
C TYR A 290 26.20 -37.96 -10.69
N HIS A 291 26.22 -36.63 -10.62
CA HIS A 291 27.37 -35.81 -11.01
C HIS A 291 28.29 -35.67 -9.80
N LEU A 292 29.19 -36.63 -9.61
CA LEU A 292 30.28 -36.54 -8.64
C LEU A 292 31.56 -36.22 -9.43
N ASP A 293 32.21 -35.10 -9.12
CA ASP A 293 33.49 -34.75 -9.75
C ASP A 293 34.64 -35.49 -9.08
N ASN A 294 35.62 -35.90 -9.87
CA ASN A 294 36.83 -36.51 -9.33
C ASN A 294 37.66 -35.52 -8.50
N ALA A 295 37.53 -34.21 -8.75
CA ALA A 295 38.18 -33.15 -7.99
C ALA A 295 37.57 -32.94 -6.58
N ASP A 296 36.35 -33.40 -6.35
CA ASP A 296 35.72 -33.37 -5.03
C ASP A 296 36.31 -34.42 -4.09
N PHE A 297 37.13 -35.34 -4.62
CA PHE A 297 37.76 -36.41 -3.86
C PHE A 297 39.28 -36.31 -3.90
N THR A 298 39.90 -36.14 -2.73
CA THR A 298 41.33 -36.44 -2.59
C THR A 298 41.49 -37.92 -2.22
N GLN A 299 42.24 -38.67 -3.04
CA GLN A 299 42.64 -40.04 -2.69
C GLN A 299 43.68 -39.97 -1.57
N VAL A 300 43.30 -40.33 -0.35
CA VAL A 300 44.27 -40.65 0.70
C VAL A 300 44.83 -42.03 0.40
N ALA A 301 46.15 -42.18 0.41
CA ALA A 301 46.83 -43.46 0.16
C ALA A 301 46.60 -44.47 1.30
N ALA A 302 45.38 -45.00 1.42
CA ALA A 302 44.95 -46.16 2.21
C ALA A 302 43.52 -46.55 1.79
N PRO A 303 43.08 -47.82 1.92
CA PRO A 303 41.84 -48.27 1.32
C PRO A 303 40.61 -47.62 2.00
N HIS A 304 39.94 -46.75 1.23
CA HIS A 304 38.56 -46.25 1.41
C HIS A 304 38.31 -45.05 2.35
N GLY A 305 39.19 -44.06 2.36
CA GLY A 305 38.87 -42.70 2.84
C GLY A 305 38.94 -41.70 1.70
N PHE A 306 37.80 -41.16 1.26
CA PHE A 306 37.78 -39.97 0.40
C PHE A 306 37.63 -38.75 1.30
N ALA A 307 38.58 -37.81 1.22
CA ALA A 307 38.46 -36.52 1.88
C ALA A 307 37.94 -35.49 0.87
N TYR A 308 36.85 -34.82 1.25
CA TYR A 308 36.26 -33.75 0.47
C TYR A 308 37.13 -32.49 0.54
N THR A 309 37.30 -31.82 -0.59
CA THR A 309 38.06 -30.59 -0.67
C THR A 309 37.18 -29.42 -0.22
N SER A 310 37.43 -28.88 0.98
CA SER A 310 36.76 -27.67 1.45
C SER A 310 37.09 -26.48 0.53
N ARG A 311 36.07 -25.91 -0.13
CA ARG A 311 36.23 -24.74 -0.99
C ARG A 311 36.03 -23.47 -0.16
N LYS A 312 37.13 -22.81 0.18
CA LYS A 312 37.09 -21.52 0.89
C LYS A 312 36.42 -20.47 0.00
N GLN A 313 35.30 -19.91 0.44
CA GLN A 313 34.62 -18.81 -0.25
C GLN A 313 35.20 -17.47 0.22
N ALA A 314 35.50 -16.55 -0.70
CA ALA A 314 35.87 -15.18 -0.31
C ALA A 314 34.67 -14.46 0.32
N ALA A 315 34.86 -13.41 1.12
CA ALA A 315 33.72 -12.65 1.65
C ALA A 315 32.99 -11.90 0.51
N LEU A 316 31.70 -11.56 0.72
CA LEU A 316 30.92 -10.85 -0.30
C LEU A 316 31.52 -9.47 -0.64
N ALA A 317 32.20 -8.83 0.33
CA ALA A 317 32.92 -7.58 0.13
C ALA A 317 34.17 -7.72 -0.75
N ASP A 318 34.74 -8.93 -0.84
CA ASP A 318 35.94 -9.21 -1.63
C ASP A 318 35.60 -9.68 -3.05
N VAL A 319 34.32 -9.79 -3.40
CA VAL A 319 33.86 -10.24 -4.71
C VAL A 319 34.16 -9.18 -5.76
N GLU A 320 34.94 -9.56 -6.77
CA GLU A 320 35.19 -8.71 -7.93
C GLU A 320 34.16 -8.96 -9.05
N TYR A 321 33.61 -7.86 -9.58
CA TYR A 321 32.67 -7.91 -10.70
C TYR A 321 33.37 -7.63 -12.02
N VAL A 322 32.88 -8.27 -13.08
CA VAL A 322 33.40 -8.11 -14.44
C VAL A 322 32.53 -7.18 -15.27
N SER A 323 33.17 -6.51 -16.22
CA SER A 323 32.52 -5.53 -17.09
C SER A 323 31.72 -6.20 -18.22
N ARG A 324 30.59 -5.57 -18.61
CA ARG A 324 29.79 -6.02 -19.76
C ARG A 324 30.57 -5.75 -21.04
N GLY A 325 30.72 -6.78 -21.87
CA GLY A 325 31.36 -6.71 -23.17
C GLY A 325 30.38 -6.75 -24.33
N ASN A 326 30.92 -6.68 -25.54
CA ASN A 326 30.21 -6.94 -26.80
C ASN A 326 31.05 -7.90 -27.67
N LEU A 327 30.60 -8.21 -28.89
CA LEU A 327 31.33 -9.05 -29.84
C LEU A 327 32.77 -8.56 -30.13
N SER A 328 32.96 -7.24 -30.22
CA SER A 328 34.29 -6.65 -30.42
C SER A 328 35.18 -6.87 -29.20
N ALA A 329 34.61 -6.77 -27.99
CA ALA A 329 35.31 -7.10 -26.76
C ALA A 329 35.67 -8.59 -26.73
N TRP A 330 34.78 -9.49 -27.16
CA TRP A 330 35.03 -10.93 -27.22
C TRP A 330 36.22 -11.28 -28.14
N ASN A 331 36.27 -10.67 -29.32
CA ASN A 331 37.40 -10.77 -30.23
C ASN A 331 38.69 -10.17 -29.61
N GLY A 332 38.57 -9.09 -28.85
CA GLY A 332 39.69 -8.52 -28.09
C GLY A 332 40.19 -9.44 -26.97
N LEU A 333 39.30 -10.19 -26.32
CA LEU A 333 39.59 -10.96 -25.10
C LEU A 333 40.56 -12.11 -25.35
N PHE A 334 40.33 -12.92 -26.39
CA PHE A 334 41.25 -14.03 -26.67
C PHE A 334 42.63 -13.49 -27.08
N LYS A 335 42.68 -12.35 -27.79
CA LYS A 335 43.94 -11.69 -28.19
C LYS A 335 44.68 -11.17 -26.97
N GLN A 336 43.96 -10.60 -26.01
CA GLN A 336 44.52 -10.21 -24.71
C GLN A 336 45.06 -11.44 -23.97
N LEU A 337 44.31 -12.54 -23.92
CA LEU A 337 44.76 -13.78 -23.29
C LEU A 337 46.04 -14.33 -23.95
N VAL A 338 46.10 -14.39 -25.28
CA VAL A 338 47.30 -14.83 -26.03
C VAL A 338 48.49 -13.91 -25.76
N ALA A 339 48.28 -12.60 -25.76
CA ALA A 339 49.29 -11.60 -25.45
C ALA A 339 49.83 -11.77 -24.02
N THR A 340 48.95 -11.99 -23.04
CA THR A 340 49.32 -12.24 -21.64
C THR A 340 50.11 -13.54 -21.48
N VAL A 341 49.67 -14.63 -22.10
CA VAL A 341 50.37 -15.94 -22.03
C VAL A 341 51.75 -15.86 -22.65
N ASN A 342 51.89 -15.18 -23.79
CA ASN A 342 53.16 -15.07 -24.52
C ASN A 342 54.05 -13.92 -24.01
N ASN A 343 53.59 -13.14 -23.03
CA ASN A 343 54.24 -11.90 -22.57
C ASN A 343 54.62 -10.98 -23.75
N ALA A 344 53.67 -10.79 -24.67
CA ALA A 344 53.85 -10.10 -25.95
C ALA A 344 52.78 -9.01 -26.15
N PRO A 345 52.98 -8.02 -27.05
CA PRO A 345 51.94 -7.05 -27.37
C PRO A 345 50.75 -7.72 -28.08
N ILE A 346 49.56 -7.11 -27.95
CA ILE A 346 48.32 -7.60 -28.57
C ILE A 346 48.43 -7.52 -30.10
N VAL A 347 48.26 -8.67 -30.77
CA VAL A 347 48.27 -8.78 -32.23
C VAL A 347 46.82 -8.73 -32.74
N VAL A 348 46.45 -7.62 -33.38
CA VAL A 348 45.07 -7.38 -33.83
C VAL A 348 44.66 -8.22 -35.04
N SER A 349 45.62 -8.72 -35.81
CA SER A 349 45.40 -9.51 -37.04
C SER A 349 45.08 -10.98 -36.79
N ASP A 350 45.25 -11.48 -35.55
CA ASP A 350 45.01 -12.88 -35.25
C ASP A 350 43.51 -13.20 -35.27
N ALA A 351 43.15 -14.39 -35.75
CA ALA A 351 41.77 -14.87 -35.81
C ALA A 351 41.58 -16.09 -34.91
N LEU A 352 40.57 -16.08 -34.03
CA LEU A 352 40.26 -17.20 -33.15
C LEU A 352 39.75 -18.38 -33.97
N GLU A 353 40.43 -19.53 -33.84
CA GLU A 353 39.92 -20.80 -34.35
C GLU A 353 39.13 -21.54 -33.25
N GLU A 354 39.69 -21.70 -32.05
CA GLU A 354 38.99 -22.35 -30.92
C GLU A 354 39.46 -21.79 -29.57
N LEU A 355 38.52 -21.53 -28.66
CA LEU A 355 38.79 -21.30 -27.25
C LEU A 355 38.35 -22.54 -26.44
N CYS A 356 39.30 -23.39 -26.05
CA CYS A 356 39.01 -24.57 -25.23
C CYS A 356 39.30 -24.29 -23.75
N LEU A 357 38.25 -24.33 -22.91
CA LEU A 357 38.35 -24.24 -21.45
C LEU A 357 38.55 -25.65 -20.89
N VAL A 358 39.72 -25.91 -20.31
CA VAL A 358 40.21 -27.25 -19.95
C VAL A 358 40.20 -27.50 -18.45
N GLY A 359 39.24 -28.30 -18.00
CA GLY A 359 39.15 -28.83 -16.65
C GLY A 359 39.81 -30.19 -16.54
N ASP A 360 40.42 -30.47 -15.38
CA ASP A 360 40.96 -31.78 -15.01
C ASP A 360 41.96 -32.40 -16.03
N GLY A 361 42.65 -31.57 -16.81
CA GLY A 361 43.61 -32.02 -17.82
C GLY A 361 43.01 -32.65 -19.07
N CYS A 362 41.70 -32.45 -19.32
CA CYS A 362 40.96 -33.03 -20.45
C CYS A 362 41.24 -32.38 -21.82
N PHE A 363 42.51 -32.18 -22.17
CA PHE A 363 42.92 -31.57 -23.45
C PHE A 363 42.53 -32.41 -24.68
N ASN A 364 42.44 -33.73 -24.52
CA ASN A 364 42.17 -34.68 -25.60
C ASN A 364 40.73 -34.61 -26.15
N VAL A 365 39.82 -33.95 -25.42
CA VAL A 365 38.41 -33.77 -25.84
C VAL A 365 38.10 -32.32 -26.23
N CYS A 366 39.10 -31.44 -26.32
CA CYS A 366 38.94 -30.22 -27.09
C CYS A 366 38.57 -30.59 -28.53
N MET A 367 37.60 -29.90 -29.12
CA MET A 367 37.12 -30.23 -30.46
C MET A 367 38.24 -29.99 -31.47
N ASN A 368 38.22 -30.72 -32.57
CA ASN A 368 39.25 -30.58 -33.59
C ASN A 368 39.25 -29.14 -34.14
N GLU A 369 40.46 -28.60 -34.36
CA GLU A 369 40.85 -27.20 -34.57
C GLU A 369 40.28 -26.53 -35.85
N THR A 370 39.09 -26.91 -36.30
CA THR A 370 38.45 -26.47 -37.55
C THR A 370 37.13 -25.73 -37.34
N ALA A 371 36.64 -25.62 -36.10
CA ALA A 371 35.37 -24.95 -35.78
C ALA A 371 35.58 -23.43 -35.56
N SER A 372 35.67 -22.66 -36.65
CA SER A 372 35.91 -21.20 -36.69
C SER A 372 35.22 -20.39 -35.58
N GLY A 373 35.94 -20.12 -34.49
CA GLY A 373 35.56 -19.17 -33.44
C GLY A 373 34.73 -19.73 -32.28
N GLY A 374 34.62 -21.06 -32.16
CA GLY A 374 33.83 -21.71 -31.10
C GLY A 374 34.53 -21.73 -29.74
N THR A 375 33.72 -21.81 -28.68
CA THR A 375 34.19 -22.11 -27.31
C THR A 375 33.81 -23.53 -26.92
N THR A 376 34.80 -24.33 -26.53
CA THR A 376 34.62 -25.71 -26.05
C THR A 376 34.88 -25.74 -24.54
N LEU A 377 33.94 -26.28 -23.76
CA LEU A 377 34.14 -26.58 -22.35
C LEU A 377 34.53 -28.04 -22.19
N THR A 378 35.59 -28.35 -21.46
CA THR A 378 35.98 -29.75 -21.19
C THR A 378 36.18 -29.96 -19.70
N TYR A 379 35.72 -31.09 -19.18
CA TYR A 379 35.84 -31.43 -17.76
C TYR A 379 35.77 -32.95 -17.59
N MET A 380 36.20 -33.46 -16.43
CA MET A 380 36.15 -34.90 -16.16
C MET A 380 34.86 -35.25 -15.40
N ARG A 381 34.03 -36.11 -15.98
CA ARG A 381 32.85 -36.68 -15.32
C ARG A 381 33.05 -38.17 -15.11
N SER A 382 33.06 -38.61 -13.86
CA SER A 382 33.20 -40.03 -13.50
C SER A 382 34.45 -40.70 -14.12
N GLY A 383 35.58 -39.98 -14.16
CA GLY A 383 36.84 -40.49 -14.74
C GLY A 383 36.95 -40.42 -16.26
N VAL A 384 35.93 -39.90 -16.96
CA VAL A 384 35.93 -39.74 -18.40
C VAL A 384 35.90 -38.26 -18.76
N CYS A 385 36.80 -37.85 -19.65
CA CYS A 385 36.77 -36.50 -20.20
C CYS A 385 35.54 -36.31 -21.09
N VAL A 386 34.76 -35.28 -20.78
CA VAL A 386 33.57 -34.86 -21.55
C VAL A 386 33.75 -33.45 -22.04
N SER A 387 33.15 -33.16 -23.20
CA SER A 387 33.15 -31.85 -23.83
C SER A 387 31.73 -31.33 -24.02
N ALA A 388 31.49 -30.05 -23.72
CA ALA A 388 30.29 -29.32 -24.06
C ALA A 388 30.63 -28.20 -25.04
N VAL A 389 30.02 -28.23 -26.23
CA VAL A 389 30.33 -27.32 -27.33
C VAL A 389 29.33 -26.17 -27.34
N ASP A 390 29.84 -24.96 -27.60
CA ASP A 390 29.07 -23.77 -27.96
C ASP A 390 27.96 -23.37 -26.97
N LYS A 391 28.35 -23.17 -25.71
CA LYS A 391 27.44 -22.70 -24.65
C LYS A 391 27.59 -21.22 -24.30
N VAL A 392 28.66 -20.58 -24.79
CA VAL A 392 28.94 -19.15 -24.59
C VAL A 392 28.41 -18.30 -25.74
N ALA A 393 28.34 -18.83 -26.98
CA ALA A 393 28.04 -18.04 -28.17
C ALA A 393 26.54 -17.97 -28.53
N HIS A 394 25.67 -18.76 -27.89
CA HIS A 394 24.23 -18.63 -28.03
C HIS A 394 23.71 -17.44 -27.20
N GLY A 395 23.73 -16.24 -27.81
CA GLY A 395 23.13 -15.03 -27.24
C GLY A 395 24.10 -13.86 -27.01
N LEU A 396 25.11 -13.68 -27.87
CA LEU A 396 26.23 -12.72 -27.78
C LEU A 396 25.91 -11.21 -27.62
N LEU A 397 24.65 -10.83 -27.38
CA LEU A 397 24.28 -9.44 -27.09
C LEU A 397 24.79 -9.00 -25.70
N ASP A 398 24.85 -9.92 -24.73
CA ASP A 398 25.09 -9.61 -23.30
C ASP A 398 26.16 -10.51 -22.64
N VAL A 399 27.34 -10.65 -23.25
CA VAL A 399 28.44 -11.44 -22.65
C VAL A 399 29.35 -10.54 -21.83
N PHE A 400 29.84 -11.05 -20.70
CA PHE A 400 30.81 -10.41 -19.84
C PHE A 400 32.19 -10.85 -20.27
N VAL A 401 32.98 -9.89 -20.74
CA VAL A 401 34.19 -10.20 -21.49
C VAL A 401 35.35 -9.47 -20.83
N ASP A 402 35.94 -10.14 -19.85
CA ASP A 402 37.02 -9.60 -19.03
C ASP A 402 38.09 -10.67 -18.81
N LEU A 403 39.37 -10.29 -18.90
CA LEU A 403 40.49 -11.22 -18.68
C LEU A 403 40.44 -11.83 -17.26
N LYS A 404 39.85 -11.09 -16.31
CA LYS A 404 39.61 -11.58 -14.94
C LYS A 404 38.76 -12.84 -14.90
N CYS A 405 37.85 -13.05 -15.86
CA CYS A 405 37.01 -14.26 -15.90
C CYS A 405 37.82 -15.54 -16.06
N PHE A 406 39.05 -15.48 -16.58
CA PHE A 406 39.90 -16.67 -16.68
C PHE A 406 40.55 -17.09 -15.35
N GLY A 407 40.55 -16.22 -14.33
CA GLY A 407 41.20 -16.50 -13.04
C GLY A 407 42.67 -16.90 -13.20
N LEU A 408 43.44 -16.12 -13.95
CA LEU A 408 44.84 -16.42 -14.23
C LEU A 408 45.64 -16.47 -12.92
N GLY A 409 46.28 -17.62 -12.65
CA GLY A 409 47.07 -17.86 -11.44
C GLY A 409 46.24 -18.27 -10.21
N THR A 410 44.93 -18.43 -10.31
CA THR A 410 44.06 -18.71 -9.14
C THR A 410 43.55 -20.14 -9.05
N GLY A 411 43.69 -20.96 -10.10
CA GLY A 411 43.15 -22.32 -10.14
C GLY A 411 44.13 -23.37 -10.67
N ALA A 412 43.65 -24.62 -10.81
CA ALA A 412 44.42 -25.76 -11.31
C ALA A 412 44.10 -26.16 -12.76
N SER A 413 43.15 -25.45 -13.39
CA SER A 413 42.70 -25.74 -14.75
C SER A 413 43.58 -25.05 -15.79
N SER A 414 43.25 -25.22 -17.06
CA SER A 414 43.97 -24.58 -18.17
C SER A 414 43.02 -24.06 -19.24
N VAL A 415 43.50 -23.14 -20.06
CA VAL A 415 42.77 -22.66 -21.26
C VAL A 415 43.68 -22.80 -22.46
N LYS A 416 43.23 -23.55 -23.47
CA LYS A 416 43.91 -23.67 -24.76
C LYS A 416 43.23 -22.74 -25.78
N VAL A 417 43.98 -21.82 -26.35
CA VAL A 417 43.54 -20.95 -27.44
C VAL A 417 44.23 -21.41 -28.72
N THR A 418 43.45 -21.79 -29.73
CA THR A 418 43.92 -22.06 -31.08
C THR A 418 43.55 -20.88 -31.97
N TYR A 419 44.52 -20.30 -32.67
CA TYR A 419 44.31 -19.11 -33.51
C TYR A 419 45.15 -19.15 -34.78
N LEU A 420 44.67 -18.47 -35.81
CA LEU A 420 45.38 -18.26 -37.08
C LEU A 420 46.11 -16.91 -37.02
N SER A 421 47.43 -16.90 -37.16
CA SER A 421 48.20 -15.66 -37.23
C SER A 421 48.11 -15.00 -38.62
N ALA A 422 48.57 -13.75 -38.73
CA ALA A 422 48.50 -12.97 -39.96
C ALA A 422 49.20 -13.62 -41.18
N ASP A 423 50.17 -14.49 -40.93
CA ASP A 423 50.90 -15.30 -41.92
C ASP A 423 50.11 -16.53 -42.40
N GLY A 424 48.88 -16.74 -41.90
CA GLY A 424 48.06 -17.92 -42.20
C GLY A 424 48.52 -19.20 -41.49
N VAL A 425 49.40 -19.08 -40.50
CA VAL A 425 49.89 -20.22 -39.72
C VAL A 425 49.04 -20.41 -38.47
N ARG A 426 48.62 -21.64 -38.21
CA ARG A 426 47.92 -22.01 -36.98
C ARG A 426 48.88 -22.04 -35.81
N ARG A 427 48.49 -21.41 -34.70
CA ARG A 427 49.25 -21.37 -33.45
C ARG A 427 48.35 -21.73 -32.27
N THR A 428 48.97 -22.25 -31.22
CA THR A 428 48.29 -22.58 -29.96
C THR A 428 48.97 -21.87 -28.80
N ALA A 429 48.19 -21.23 -27.95
CA ALA A 429 48.64 -20.70 -26.67
C ALA A 429 47.91 -21.44 -25.54
N ILE A 430 48.63 -21.81 -24.48
CA ILE A 430 48.04 -22.49 -23.32
C ILE A 430 48.28 -21.62 -22.08
N ALA A 431 47.20 -21.11 -21.49
CA ALA A 431 47.23 -20.52 -20.17
C ALA A 431 47.08 -21.63 -19.13
N ASN A 432 48.11 -21.85 -18.32
CA ASN A 432 48.05 -22.77 -17.18
C ASN A 432 47.57 -22.03 -15.93
N GLN A 433 47.12 -22.78 -14.92
CA GLN A 433 46.68 -22.25 -13.62
C GLN A 433 45.48 -21.29 -13.72
N THR A 434 44.48 -21.65 -14.54
CA THR A 434 43.24 -20.88 -14.69
C THR A 434 42.15 -21.39 -13.76
N ALA A 435 41.08 -20.62 -13.59
CA ALA A 435 39.86 -21.08 -12.94
C ALA A 435 39.22 -22.26 -13.68
N SER A 436 38.36 -23.03 -12.99
CA SER A 436 37.64 -24.14 -13.64
C SER A 436 36.78 -23.65 -14.81
N PRO A 437 36.62 -24.48 -15.85
CA PRO A 437 35.84 -24.10 -17.03
C PRO A 437 34.42 -23.61 -16.69
N VAL A 438 33.79 -24.25 -15.70
CA VAL A 438 32.43 -23.90 -15.25
C VAL A 438 32.40 -22.54 -14.54
N ALA A 439 33.43 -22.20 -13.79
CA ALA A 439 33.56 -20.89 -13.15
C ALA A 439 33.82 -19.78 -14.17
N ILE A 440 34.65 -20.05 -15.20
CA ILE A 440 34.86 -19.15 -16.34
C ILE A 440 33.54 -18.91 -17.08
N LEU A 441 32.79 -19.97 -17.37
CA LEU A 441 31.49 -19.89 -18.04
C LEU A 441 30.49 -19.06 -17.23
N ALA A 442 30.37 -19.31 -15.92
CA ALA A 442 29.49 -18.53 -15.06
C ALA A 442 29.85 -17.04 -15.05
N CYS A 443 31.14 -16.70 -15.07
CA CYS A 443 31.60 -15.32 -15.20
C CYS A 443 31.13 -14.69 -16.52
N PHE A 444 31.28 -15.39 -17.65
CA PHE A 444 30.86 -14.90 -18.97
C PHE A 444 29.35 -14.65 -19.10
N VAL A 445 28.52 -15.42 -18.39
CA VAL A 445 27.06 -15.28 -18.40
C VAL A 445 26.56 -14.11 -17.52
N GLY A 446 27.47 -13.43 -16.81
CA GLY A 446 27.15 -12.29 -15.93
C GLY A 446 27.50 -12.48 -14.48
N GLY A 447 28.17 -13.59 -14.15
CA GLY A 447 28.70 -13.86 -12.84
C GLY A 447 29.88 -12.97 -12.46
N ARG A 448 30.32 -13.08 -11.22
CA ARG A 448 31.56 -12.49 -10.69
C ARG A 448 32.82 -13.15 -11.25
N ALA A 449 33.96 -12.48 -11.08
CA ALA A 449 35.26 -13.08 -11.33
C ALA A 449 35.44 -14.35 -10.47
N PRO A 450 35.96 -15.44 -11.03
CA PRO A 450 36.09 -16.70 -10.31
C PRO A 450 37.13 -16.60 -9.20
N GLN A 451 36.71 -16.92 -7.98
CA GLN A 451 37.58 -16.96 -6.79
C GLN A 451 37.74 -18.39 -6.23
N SER A 452 36.93 -19.30 -6.74
CA SER A 452 36.91 -20.72 -6.39
C SER A 452 36.38 -21.49 -7.58
N ASP A 453 36.76 -22.76 -7.68
CA ASP A 453 36.21 -23.63 -8.70
C ASP A 453 34.74 -23.92 -8.40
N TYR A 454 33.95 -24.16 -9.44
CA TYR A 454 32.55 -24.60 -9.33
C TYR A 454 32.40 -26.10 -9.65
N PRO A 455 31.47 -26.81 -9.01
CA PRO A 455 31.18 -28.21 -9.35
C PRO A 455 30.61 -28.36 -10.76
N SER A 456 30.82 -29.50 -11.41
CA SER A 456 30.39 -29.75 -12.79
C SER A 456 28.89 -29.76 -12.98
N HIS A 457 28.09 -30.09 -11.95
CA HIS A 457 26.63 -30.05 -12.04
C HIS A 457 26.07 -28.64 -12.30
N VAL A 458 26.86 -27.60 -12.01
CA VAL A 458 26.53 -26.20 -12.37
C VAL A 458 26.46 -26.04 -13.88
N MET A 459 27.21 -26.84 -14.65
CA MET A 459 27.11 -26.87 -16.11
C MET A 459 25.71 -27.30 -16.58
N ASP A 460 25.11 -28.29 -15.92
CA ASP A 460 23.75 -28.71 -16.23
C ASP A 460 22.74 -27.64 -15.85
N MET A 461 22.96 -26.94 -14.72
CA MET A 461 22.12 -25.82 -14.31
C MET A 461 22.17 -24.68 -15.34
N LEU A 462 23.37 -24.22 -15.71
CA LEU A 462 23.55 -23.14 -16.68
C LEU A 462 22.98 -23.51 -18.06
N SER A 463 23.20 -24.75 -18.50
CA SER A 463 22.76 -25.23 -19.82
C SER A 463 21.25 -25.50 -19.94
N GLN A 464 20.57 -25.79 -18.83
CA GLN A 464 19.11 -25.94 -18.77
C GLN A 464 18.37 -24.59 -18.65
N GLY A 465 19.10 -23.51 -18.40
CA GLY A 465 18.54 -22.22 -18.02
C GLY A 465 18.12 -22.18 -16.55
N THR A 466 17.72 -20.99 -16.09
CA THR A 466 17.33 -20.72 -14.70
C THR A 466 16.14 -21.56 -14.23
N GLN A 467 15.18 -21.85 -15.12
CA GLN A 467 13.86 -22.43 -14.79
C GLN A 467 13.22 -21.76 -13.55
N ALA A 468 13.47 -20.46 -13.40
CA ALA A 468 13.04 -19.68 -12.26
C ALA A 468 12.16 -18.52 -12.73
N ALA A 469 11.21 -18.15 -11.89
CA ALA A 469 10.34 -17.00 -12.07
C ALA A 469 10.29 -16.21 -10.78
N ILE A 470 10.26 -14.89 -10.85
CA ILE A 470 9.95 -14.04 -9.71
C ILE A 470 8.49 -13.63 -9.79
N VAL A 471 7.79 -13.79 -8.68
CA VAL A 471 6.42 -13.30 -8.51
C VAL A 471 6.49 -12.11 -7.58
N VAL A 472 5.98 -10.99 -8.06
CA VAL A 472 5.83 -9.77 -7.27
C VAL A 472 4.34 -9.54 -7.08
N THR A 473 3.89 -9.58 -5.83
CA THR A 473 2.51 -9.25 -5.47
C THR A 473 2.52 -7.96 -4.68
N TYR A 474 1.85 -6.93 -5.18
CA TYR A 474 1.82 -5.64 -4.53
C TYR A 474 0.42 -5.07 -4.40
N SER A 475 0.14 -4.40 -3.29
CA SER A 475 -1.13 -3.72 -3.05
C SER A 475 -0.95 -2.21 -3.14
N ASN A 476 -1.82 -1.56 -3.94
CA ASN A 476 -1.93 -0.10 -3.98
C ASN A 476 -2.86 0.45 -2.87
N GLY A 477 -3.33 -0.43 -1.97
CA GLY A 477 -4.28 -0.07 -0.92
C GLY A 477 -5.72 -0.02 -1.40
N ASP A 478 -6.63 0.26 -0.47
CA ASP A 478 -8.07 0.33 -0.69
C ASP A 478 -8.58 1.76 -0.93
N GLU A 479 -7.67 2.69 -1.29
CA GLU A 479 -7.99 4.10 -1.51
C GLU A 479 -9.14 4.29 -2.51
N ALA A 480 -9.09 3.55 -3.62
CA ALA A 480 -10.15 3.54 -4.62
C ALA A 480 -11.48 3.00 -4.06
N MET A 481 -11.43 1.98 -3.20
CA MET A 481 -12.61 1.43 -2.55
C MET A 481 -13.23 2.43 -1.56
N ILE A 482 -12.40 3.08 -0.74
CA ILE A 482 -12.83 4.11 0.20
C ILE A 482 -13.49 5.27 -0.56
N LEU A 483 -12.88 5.73 -1.66
CA LEU A 483 -13.45 6.78 -2.51
C LEU A 483 -14.79 6.36 -3.11
N ASN A 484 -14.91 5.13 -3.59
CA ASN A 484 -16.17 4.59 -4.11
C ASN A 484 -17.26 4.52 -3.01
N PHE A 485 -16.89 4.09 -1.81
CA PHE A 485 -17.81 4.04 -0.68
C PHE A 485 -18.28 5.45 -0.25
N ILE A 486 -17.35 6.39 -0.17
CA ILE A 486 -17.62 7.81 0.09
C ILE A 486 -18.57 8.37 -0.97
N ALA A 487 -18.29 8.13 -2.25
CA ALA A 487 -19.13 8.59 -3.36
C ALA A 487 -20.54 7.98 -3.32
N LEU A 488 -20.67 6.69 -2.98
CA LEU A 488 -21.96 6.02 -2.81
C LEU A 488 -22.75 6.60 -1.64
N LEU A 489 -22.10 6.81 -0.49
CA LEU A 489 -22.73 7.40 0.69
C LEU A 489 -23.19 8.84 0.41
N SER A 490 -22.36 9.62 -0.29
CA SER A 490 -22.72 10.95 -0.80
C SER A 490 -23.90 10.90 -1.74
N LEU A 491 -23.93 9.96 -2.70
CA LEU A 491 -25.05 9.77 -3.64
C LEU A 491 -26.35 9.48 -2.90
N VAL A 492 -26.35 8.51 -1.97
CA VAL A 492 -27.53 8.16 -1.18
C VAL A 492 -27.98 9.36 -0.33
N GLY A 493 -27.04 10.08 0.28
CA GLY A 493 -27.31 11.26 1.08
C GLY A 493 -27.92 12.42 0.30
N TYR A 494 -27.39 12.75 -0.88
CA TYR A 494 -27.97 13.77 -1.76
C TYR A 494 -29.27 13.33 -2.39
N GLY A 495 -29.44 12.04 -2.70
CA GLY A 495 -30.71 11.45 -3.12
C GLY A 495 -31.78 11.62 -2.04
N TYR A 496 -31.45 11.30 -0.79
CA TYR A 496 -32.32 11.53 0.37
C TYR A 496 -32.68 13.02 0.53
N TYR A 497 -31.68 13.92 0.45
CA TYR A 497 -31.91 15.36 0.51
C TYR A 497 -32.87 15.84 -0.58
N GLY A 498 -32.69 15.37 -1.83
CA GLY A 498 -33.56 15.65 -2.96
C GLY A 498 -34.99 15.14 -2.75
N VAL A 499 -35.16 13.93 -2.21
CA VAL A 499 -36.48 13.38 -1.87
C VAL A 499 -37.16 14.23 -0.78
N CYS A 500 -36.45 14.62 0.28
CA CYS A 500 -36.99 15.49 1.33
C CYS A 500 -37.46 16.83 0.76
N ILE A 501 -36.66 17.43 -0.12
CA ILE A 501 -37.03 18.63 -0.88
C ILE A 501 -38.32 18.41 -1.67
N CYS A 502 -38.42 17.33 -2.44
CA CYS A 502 -39.58 17.04 -3.28
C CYS A 502 -40.85 16.81 -2.44
N LEU A 503 -40.75 16.07 -1.35
CA LEU A 503 -41.85 15.84 -0.42
C LEU A 503 -42.30 17.13 0.25
N TYR A 504 -41.35 17.95 0.67
CA TYR A 504 -41.62 19.25 1.27
C TYR A 504 -42.29 20.20 0.26
N LEU A 505 -41.80 20.28 -0.98
CA LEU A 505 -42.42 21.07 -2.04
C LEU A 505 -43.83 20.59 -2.37
N ARG A 506 -44.06 19.27 -2.39
CA ARG A 506 -45.39 18.69 -2.59
C ARG A 506 -46.34 19.11 -1.46
N ARG A 507 -45.91 18.99 -0.20
CA ARG A 507 -46.69 19.44 0.97
C ARG A 507 -46.97 20.94 0.90
N LEU A 508 -45.96 21.74 0.55
CA LEU A 508 -46.09 23.18 0.41
C LEU A 508 -47.10 23.55 -0.69
N ARG A 509 -47.06 22.84 -1.83
CA ARG A 509 -48.01 23.04 -2.93
C ARG A 509 -49.44 22.68 -2.54
N SER A 510 -49.65 21.54 -1.88
CA SER A 510 -50.98 21.16 -1.37
C SER A 510 -51.50 22.17 -0.38
N TRP A 511 -50.65 22.57 0.58
CA TRP A 511 -50.98 23.58 1.57
C TRP A 511 -51.34 24.93 0.92
N LEU A 512 -50.56 25.39 -0.05
CA LEU A 512 -50.86 26.60 -0.83
C LEU A 512 -52.19 26.48 -1.56
N ALA A 513 -52.49 25.34 -2.20
CA ALA A 513 -53.76 25.13 -2.89
C ALA A 513 -54.96 25.24 -1.93
N GLU A 514 -54.88 24.62 -0.75
CA GLU A 514 -55.91 24.68 0.29
C GLU A 514 -56.08 26.10 0.87
N THR A 515 -54.98 26.84 1.09
CA THR A 515 -55.04 28.21 1.63
C THR A 515 -55.49 29.23 0.59
N THR A 516 -55.25 28.98 -0.69
CA THR A 516 -55.73 29.85 -1.78
C THR A 516 -57.25 29.84 -1.88
N ALA A 517 -57.89 28.72 -1.57
CA ALA A 517 -59.34 28.60 -1.50
C ALA A 517 -59.98 29.33 -0.30
N LYS A 518 -59.22 29.66 0.74
CA LYS A 518 -59.73 30.21 2.02
C LYS A 518 -59.44 31.70 2.25
N ASN A 519 -59.08 32.49 1.23
CA ASN A 519 -58.77 33.94 1.36
C ASN A 519 -57.79 34.27 2.50
N THR A 520 -56.76 33.42 2.70
CA THR A 520 -55.77 33.66 3.75
C THR A 520 -54.72 34.71 3.36
N GLU A 521 -54.30 35.43 4.39
CA GLU A 521 -53.43 36.60 4.46
C GLU A 521 -52.22 36.62 3.49
N PRO A 522 -52.03 37.69 2.68
CA PRO A 522 -50.93 37.82 1.73
C PRO A 522 -49.53 37.74 2.38
N GLN A 523 -49.42 38.09 3.66
CA GLN A 523 -48.18 38.05 4.44
C GLN A 523 -47.62 36.62 4.61
N ARG A 524 -48.50 35.62 4.73
CA ARG A 524 -48.08 34.22 4.87
C ARG A 524 -47.48 33.69 3.57
N ARG A 525 -48.06 34.04 2.42
CA ARG A 525 -47.54 33.68 1.09
C ARG A 525 -46.20 34.34 0.80
N TYR A 526 -46.05 35.61 1.17
CA TYR A 526 -44.79 36.35 1.04
C TYR A 526 -43.66 35.69 1.85
N SER A 527 -43.96 35.29 3.09
CA SER A 527 -42.97 34.66 3.98
C SER A 527 -42.50 33.30 3.44
N VAL A 528 -43.40 32.49 2.90
CA VAL A 528 -43.06 31.21 2.24
C VAL A 528 -42.23 31.42 0.98
N ALA A 529 -42.59 32.40 0.15
CA ALA A 529 -41.90 32.66 -1.12
C ALA A 529 -40.47 33.18 -0.92
N ASN A 530 -40.19 33.81 0.23
CA ASN A 530 -38.86 34.31 0.58
C ASN A 530 -38.01 33.34 1.39
N ALA A 531 -38.59 32.25 1.90
CA ALA A 531 -37.83 31.28 2.69
C ALA A 531 -36.97 30.38 1.79
N ASN A 532 -35.72 30.14 2.18
CA ASN A 532 -34.83 29.30 1.40
C ASN A 532 -35.08 27.81 1.72
N ILE A 533 -35.85 27.15 0.86
CA ILE A 533 -36.27 25.74 1.02
C ILE A 533 -35.08 24.81 1.24
N SER A 534 -33.96 25.02 0.53
CA SER A 534 -32.76 24.20 0.70
C SER A 534 -32.19 24.32 2.11
N CYS A 535 -32.14 25.54 2.66
CA CYS A 535 -31.68 25.78 4.03
C CYS A 535 -32.64 25.22 5.07
N ILE A 536 -33.97 25.29 4.84
CA ILE A 536 -34.98 24.68 5.72
C ILE A 536 -34.73 23.17 5.84
N ILE A 537 -34.63 22.47 4.71
CA ILE A 537 -34.40 21.02 4.71
C ILE A 537 -33.06 20.67 5.33
N TRP A 538 -32.02 21.46 5.04
CA TRP A 538 -30.70 21.27 5.66
C TRP A 538 -30.76 21.38 7.17
N MET A 539 -31.43 22.40 7.70
CA MET A 539 -31.57 22.63 9.14
C MET A 539 -32.46 21.58 9.83
N HIS A 540 -33.52 21.11 9.15
CA HIS A 540 -34.40 20.08 9.69
C HIS A 540 -33.72 18.70 9.76
N HIS A 541 -32.88 18.38 8.77
CA HIS A 541 -32.11 17.13 8.70
C HIS A 541 -30.63 17.32 9.04
N ARG A 542 -30.32 18.26 9.93
CA ARG A 542 -28.97 18.78 10.18
C ARG A 542 -27.92 17.72 10.45
N THR A 543 -28.22 16.72 11.28
CA THR A 543 -27.24 15.68 11.64
C THR A 543 -26.83 14.87 10.41
N SER A 544 -27.81 14.40 9.63
CA SER A 544 -27.57 13.65 8.40
C SER A 544 -26.87 14.50 7.34
N MET A 545 -27.30 15.75 7.16
CA MET A 545 -26.72 16.66 6.15
C MET A 545 -25.31 17.10 6.51
N LYS A 546 -24.99 17.28 7.80
CA LYS A 546 -23.61 17.51 8.24
C LYS A 546 -22.69 16.34 7.93
N PHE A 547 -23.15 15.12 8.20
CA PHE A 547 -22.38 13.92 7.90
C PHE A 547 -22.16 13.73 6.40
N VAL A 548 -23.24 13.74 5.60
CA VAL A 548 -23.18 13.59 4.14
C VAL A 548 -22.37 14.72 3.50
N GLY A 549 -22.60 15.96 3.94
CA GLY A 549 -21.87 17.12 3.44
C GLY A 549 -20.38 17.04 3.74
N PHE A 550 -20.00 16.59 4.95
CA PHE A 550 -18.61 16.42 5.34
C PHE A 550 -17.92 15.31 4.55
N VAL A 551 -18.57 14.16 4.38
CA VAL A 551 -18.04 13.04 3.59
C VAL A 551 -17.86 13.44 2.12
N SER A 552 -18.85 14.10 1.54
CA SER A 552 -18.79 14.61 0.15
C SER A 552 -17.68 15.65 -0.01
N PHE A 553 -17.50 16.50 1.00
CA PHE A 553 -16.46 17.52 1.03
C PHE A 553 -15.05 16.91 1.08
N LEU A 554 -14.84 15.84 1.85
CA LEU A 554 -13.58 15.10 1.83
C LEU A 554 -13.31 14.48 0.47
N ALA A 555 -14.33 13.87 -0.15
CA ALA A 555 -14.23 13.31 -1.50
C ALA A 555 -13.74 14.36 -2.51
N TRP A 556 -14.35 15.55 -2.46
CA TRP A 556 -13.96 16.66 -3.30
C TRP A 556 -12.52 17.09 -3.04
N HIS A 557 -12.10 17.25 -1.80
CA HIS A 557 -10.74 17.70 -1.51
C HIS A 557 -9.71 16.67 -1.98
N ILE A 558 -9.97 15.36 -1.78
CA ILE A 558 -9.08 14.29 -2.24
C ILE A 558 -8.87 14.37 -3.76
N ASP A 559 -9.96 14.52 -4.52
CA ASP A 559 -9.89 14.65 -5.98
C ASP A 559 -9.25 15.97 -6.42
N ALA A 560 -9.67 17.08 -5.83
CA ALA A 560 -9.20 18.43 -6.12
C ALA A 560 -7.70 18.58 -5.86
N ALA A 561 -7.20 18.08 -4.73
CA ALA A 561 -5.78 18.10 -4.41
C ALA A 561 -5.02 16.89 -4.99
N LYS A 562 -5.66 16.09 -5.85
CA LYS A 562 -5.09 14.90 -6.51
C LYS A 562 -4.31 14.01 -5.53
N ILE A 563 -4.88 13.79 -4.35
CA ILE A 563 -4.27 13.01 -3.28
C ILE A 563 -4.36 11.54 -3.67
N ARG A 564 -3.24 11.00 -4.16
CA ARG A 564 -3.13 9.62 -4.66
C ARG A 564 -1.89 8.99 -4.06
N CYS A 565 -2.01 7.77 -3.59
CA CYS A 565 -0.86 6.95 -3.29
C CYS A 565 -0.82 5.75 -4.24
N ALA A 566 0.36 5.45 -4.75
CA ALA A 566 0.57 4.32 -5.63
C ALA A 566 2.03 3.87 -5.56
N TRP A 567 2.25 2.61 -5.91
CA TRP A 567 3.59 2.19 -6.29
C TRP A 567 4.07 2.97 -7.50
N ALA A 568 5.30 3.48 -7.44
CA ALA A 568 5.95 4.07 -8.60
C ALA A 568 6.03 3.05 -9.74
N ALA A 569 6.03 3.51 -10.99
CA ALA A 569 6.17 2.64 -12.17
C ALA A 569 7.43 1.75 -12.10
N ALA A 570 8.46 2.17 -11.34
CA ALA A 570 9.64 1.37 -11.03
C ALA A 570 9.33 0.00 -10.41
N ILE A 571 8.15 -0.23 -9.81
CA ILE A 571 7.76 -1.58 -9.35
C ILE A 571 7.65 -2.58 -10.49
N ASP A 572 7.46 -2.09 -11.71
CA ASP A 572 7.43 -2.89 -12.93
C ASP A 572 8.82 -3.21 -13.48
N GLU A 573 9.87 -2.66 -12.89
CA GLU A 573 11.27 -2.88 -13.27
C GLU A 573 12.00 -3.63 -12.15
N MET A 574 12.36 -4.89 -12.38
CA MET A 574 13.02 -5.72 -11.36
C MET A 574 14.37 -5.16 -10.89
N ALA A 575 15.02 -4.32 -11.69
CA ALA A 575 16.34 -3.75 -11.41
C ALA A 575 16.31 -2.53 -10.47
N THR A 576 15.17 -1.86 -10.35
CA THR A 576 15.03 -0.62 -9.56
C THR A 576 14.29 -0.86 -8.26
N ASP A 577 14.70 -0.18 -7.20
CA ASP A 577 13.98 -0.26 -5.93
C ASP A 577 12.59 0.35 -6.07
N ALA A 578 11.56 -0.49 -5.90
CA ALA A 578 10.19 -0.02 -5.87
C ALA A 578 9.97 0.89 -4.67
N THR A 579 9.29 2.01 -4.90
CA THR A 579 8.89 2.96 -3.84
C THR A 579 7.40 3.21 -3.91
N TYR A 580 6.73 3.06 -2.76
CA TYR A 580 5.35 3.50 -2.62
C TYR A 580 5.36 4.98 -2.25
N SER A 581 4.77 5.81 -3.10
CA SER A 581 4.76 7.25 -2.88
C SER A 581 3.36 7.80 -3.04
N CYS A 582 3.11 8.87 -2.31
CA CYS A 582 1.88 9.63 -2.44
C CYS A 582 2.19 10.96 -3.14
N SER A 583 1.26 11.48 -3.92
CA SER A 583 1.32 12.83 -4.49
C SER A 583 0.23 13.71 -3.88
N VAL A 584 0.52 15.00 -3.68
CA VAL A 584 -0.49 16.02 -3.35
C VAL A 584 -0.23 17.24 -4.23
N ASP A 585 -1.26 17.67 -4.94
CA ASP A 585 -1.29 18.92 -5.68
C ASP A 585 -2.00 19.99 -4.84
N SER A 586 -1.22 20.84 -4.16
CA SER A 586 -1.78 21.85 -3.25
C SER A 586 -2.60 22.92 -3.95
N LEU A 587 -2.42 23.10 -5.26
CA LEU A 587 -3.13 24.10 -6.05
C LEU A 587 -4.23 23.49 -6.92
N GLY A 588 -4.33 22.16 -6.99
CA GLY A 588 -5.29 21.48 -7.87
C GLY A 588 -6.76 21.86 -7.63
N HIS A 589 -7.10 22.33 -6.42
CA HIS A 589 -8.44 22.84 -6.12
C HIS A 589 -8.83 24.11 -6.89
N LEU A 590 -7.87 24.80 -7.49
CA LEU A 590 -8.09 25.97 -8.35
C LEU A 590 -8.41 25.59 -9.81
N ASP A 591 -8.09 24.36 -10.24
CA ASP A 591 -8.35 23.89 -11.62
C ASP A 591 -9.86 23.78 -11.92
N GLY A 592 -10.70 23.63 -10.89
CA GLY A 592 -12.13 23.38 -11.01
C GLY A 592 -13.01 24.46 -10.37
N VAL A 593 -13.11 25.65 -10.96
CA VAL A 593 -13.88 26.79 -10.42
C VAL A 593 -15.34 26.44 -10.07
N VAL A 594 -16.02 25.66 -10.92
CA VAL A 594 -17.41 25.25 -10.69
C VAL A 594 -17.53 24.29 -9.50
N SER A 595 -16.56 23.39 -9.35
CA SER A 595 -16.49 22.45 -8.24
C SER A 595 -16.21 23.20 -6.93
N LEU A 596 -15.21 24.08 -6.94
CA LEU A 596 -14.87 24.94 -5.81
C LEU A 596 -16.07 25.80 -5.37
N ALA A 597 -16.82 26.40 -6.29
CA ALA A 597 -18.01 27.18 -5.96
C ALA A 597 -19.12 26.32 -5.33
N SER A 598 -19.30 25.09 -5.79
CA SER A 598 -20.29 24.16 -5.24
C SER A 598 -19.92 23.72 -3.82
N PHE A 599 -18.64 23.39 -3.59
CA PHE A 599 -18.15 22.96 -2.28
C PHE A 599 -17.91 24.12 -1.31
N ALA A 600 -17.74 25.35 -1.79
CA ALA A 600 -17.76 26.57 -0.97
C ALA A 600 -19.10 26.72 -0.24
N TRP A 601 -20.21 26.42 -0.92
CA TRP A 601 -21.52 26.42 -0.29
C TRP A 601 -21.65 25.32 0.76
N ILE A 602 -21.20 24.09 0.46
CA ILE A 602 -21.22 22.97 1.41
C ILE A 602 -20.38 23.31 2.65
N PHE A 603 -19.18 23.86 2.45
CA PHE A 603 -18.31 24.32 3.53
C PHE A 603 -19.00 25.37 4.42
N PHE A 604 -19.61 26.39 3.79
CA PHE A 604 -20.42 27.38 4.50
C PHE A 604 -21.57 26.72 5.30
N ALA A 605 -22.26 25.75 4.71
CA ALA A 605 -23.36 25.02 5.33
C ALA A 605 -22.93 24.16 6.53
N LEU A 606 -21.74 23.56 6.46
CA LEU A 606 -21.16 22.75 7.53
C LEU A 606 -20.73 23.60 8.72
N VAL A 607 -20.10 24.75 8.45
CA VAL A 607 -19.40 25.54 9.47
C VAL A 607 -20.28 26.65 10.05
N TYR A 608 -21.02 27.40 9.22
CA TYR A 608 -21.58 28.71 9.62
C TYR A 608 -23.10 28.87 9.46
N MET A 609 -23.78 28.08 8.63
CA MET A 609 -25.20 28.30 8.32
C MET A 609 -26.11 28.33 9.54
N ASP A 610 -25.84 27.50 10.55
CA ASP A 610 -26.60 27.46 11.80
C ASP A 610 -26.30 28.62 12.76
N LEU A 611 -25.26 29.40 12.50
CA LEU A 611 -24.83 30.54 13.32
C LEU A 611 -25.35 31.89 12.77
N LEU A 612 -25.97 31.88 11.59
CA LEU A 612 -26.37 33.10 10.86
C LEU A 612 -27.87 33.08 10.51
N PRO A 613 -28.76 33.06 11.53
CA PRO A 613 -30.20 33.00 11.31
C PRO A 613 -30.67 34.19 10.44
N GLY A 614 -31.42 33.89 9.38
CA GLY A 614 -32.05 34.87 8.49
C GLY A 614 -31.18 35.41 7.36
N VAL A 615 -29.88 35.08 7.32
CA VAL A 615 -28.98 35.57 6.26
C VAL A 615 -29.35 35.00 4.88
N THR A 616 -29.95 33.82 4.86
CA THR A 616 -30.38 33.05 3.68
C THR A 616 -31.65 33.58 3.02
N ILE A 617 -32.44 34.38 3.74
CA ILE A 617 -33.68 35.01 3.24
C ILE A 617 -33.34 36.10 2.22
N GLN A 618 -32.22 36.81 2.42
CA GLN A 618 -31.80 37.89 1.53
C GLN A 618 -30.72 37.43 0.55
N THR A 619 -31.09 37.31 -0.73
CA THR A 619 -30.20 36.84 -1.81
C THR A 619 -28.83 37.54 -1.85
N ARG A 620 -28.78 38.87 -1.67
CA ARG A 620 -27.52 39.64 -1.66
C ARG A 620 -26.66 39.29 -0.45
N GLY A 621 -27.27 39.25 0.74
CA GLY A 621 -26.58 38.88 1.96
C GLY A 621 -26.04 37.47 1.89
N TYR A 622 -26.89 36.52 1.48
CA TYR A 622 -26.55 35.13 1.29
C TYR A 622 -25.37 34.91 0.32
N LEU A 623 -25.34 35.61 -0.81
CA LEU A 623 -24.22 35.56 -1.77
C LEU A 623 -22.92 36.05 -1.11
N VAL A 624 -22.95 37.22 -0.48
CA VAL A 624 -21.76 37.81 0.19
C VAL A 624 -21.27 36.90 1.30
N THR A 625 -22.18 36.34 2.11
CA THR A 625 -21.83 35.41 3.17
C THR A 625 -21.20 34.13 2.62
N THR A 626 -21.76 33.55 1.56
CA THR A 626 -21.21 32.33 0.95
C THR A 626 -19.84 32.59 0.33
N LEU A 627 -19.59 33.77 -0.24
CA LEU A 627 -18.28 34.15 -0.76
C LEU A 627 -17.25 34.35 0.36
N LEU A 628 -17.57 35.15 1.37
CA LEU A 628 -16.63 35.53 2.43
C LEU A 628 -16.38 34.42 3.45
N LEU A 629 -17.40 33.61 3.79
CA LEU A 629 -17.28 32.54 4.77
C LEU A 629 -17.24 31.13 4.16
N GLY A 630 -17.55 31.01 2.87
CA GLY A 630 -17.44 29.76 2.11
C GLY A 630 -16.22 29.76 1.22
N ALA A 631 -16.28 30.49 0.10
CA ALA A 631 -15.31 30.37 -0.99
C ALA A 631 -13.88 30.81 -0.60
N LEU A 632 -13.73 32.00 -0.02
CA LEU A 632 -12.43 32.56 0.37
C LEU A 632 -11.69 31.72 1.43
N PRO A 633 -12.31 31.33 2.56
CA PRO A 633 -11.64 30.46 3.52
C PRO A 633 -11.41 29.07 2.94
N LEU A 634 -12.34 28.54 2.13
CA LEU A 634 -12.15 27.23 1.52
C LEU A 634 -10.92 27.19 0.60
N SER A 635 -10.70 28.19 -0.26
CA SER A 635 -9.52 28.21 -1.14
C SER A 635 -8.22 28.28 -0.35
N LEU A 636 -8.14 29.17 0.65
CA LEU A 636 -6.93 29.36 1.45
C LEU A 636 -6.63 28.14 2.35
N LEU A 637 -7.67 27.62 3.02
CA LEU A 637 -7.51 26.47 3.91
C LEU A 637 -7.26 25.18 3.13
N SER A 638 -7.79 25.05 1.91
CA SER A 638 -7.53 23.86 1.10
C SER A 638 -6.06 23.77 0.72
N PHE A 639 -5.45 24.88 0.31
CA PHE A 639 -4.00 24.97 0.09
C PHE A 639 -3.21 24.60 1.36
N LEU A 640 -3.55 25.20 2.50
CA LEU A 640 -2.86 24.95 3.77
C LEU A 640 -2.94 23.46 4.18
N ILE A 641 -4.12 22.87 4.05
CA ILE A 641 -4.35 21.46 4.41
C ILE A 641 -3.58 20.53 3.48
N ALA A 642 -3.53 20.82 2.18
CA ALA A 642 -2.72 20.06 1.24
C ALA A 642 -1.22 20.13 1.58
N GLU A 643 -0.70 21.30 1.98
CA GLU A 643 0.68 21.44 2.45
C GLU A 643 0.92 20.70 3.78
N LEU A 644 -0.04 20.69 4.70
CA LEU A 644 0.05 19.89 5.93
C LEU A 644 0.03 18.37 5.63
N CYS A 645 -0.73 17.91 4.63
CA CYS A 645 -0.68 16.54 4.15
C CYS A 645 0.69 16.17 3.56
N LYS A 646 1.37 17.09 2.85
CA LYS A 646 2.76 16.87 2.43
C LYS A 646 3.71 16.81 3.62
N LEU A 647 3.59 17.76 4.56
CA LEU A 647 4.43 17.83 5.76
C LEU A 647 4.30 16.56 6.61
N ARG A 648 3.08 16.00 6.75
CA ARG A 648 2.80 14.74 7.45
C ARG A 648 3.78 13.63 7.08
N ARG A 649 4.14 13.52 5.80
CA ARG A 649 5.02 12.46 5.28
C ARG A 649 6.46 12.59 5.74
N THR A 650 6.88 13.80 6.09
CA THR A 650 8.22 14.08 6.62
C THR A 650 8.29 13.92 8.14
N LEU A 651 7.14 13.85 8.82
CA LEU A 651 7.07 13.77 10.28
C LEU A 651 7.11 12.31 10.76
N PRO A 652 8.10 11.91 11.56
CA PRO A 652 8.18 10.56 12.10
C PRO A 652 6.97 10.26 13.00
N GLY A 653 6.36 9.08 12.84
CA GLY A 653 5.18 8.63 13.59
C GLY A 653 3.84 8.97 12.93
N PHE A 654 3.75 10.07 12.18
CA PHE A 654 2.54 10.36 11.40
C PHE A 654 2.52 9.67 10.04
N SER A 655 3.67 9.20 9.55
CA SER A 655 3.79 8.46 8.29
C SER A 655 2.88 7.22 8.22
N MET A 656 2.65 6.56 9.35
CA MET A 656 1.80 5.37 9.48
C MET A 656 0.28 5.66 9.43
N VAL A 657 -0.13 6.91 9.63
CA VAL A 657 -1.56 7.28 9.61
C VAL A 657 -2.04 7.36 8.17
N HIS A 658 -3.16 6.72 7.86
CA HIS A 658 -3.76 6.79 6.53
C HIS A 658 -4.00 8.24 6.07
N GLU A 659 -3.61 8.59 4.85
CA GLU A 659 -3.69 9.96 4.32
C GLU A 659 -5.13 10.52 4.40
N TYR A 660 -6.13 9.75 4.00
CA TYR A 660 -7.55 10.17 4.07
C TYR A 660 -8.08 10.31 5.50
N LEU A 661 -7.59 9.49 6.46
CA LEU A 661 -7.97 9.64 7.86
C LEU A 661 -7.37 10.91 8.44
N PHE A 662 -6.09 11.16 8.15
CA PHE A 662 -5.41 12.39 8.55
C PHE A 662 -6.12 13.62 7.99
N LEU A 663 -6.47 13.60 6.70
CA LEU A 663 -7.24 14.66 6.05
C LEU A 663 -8.60 14.88 6.73
N ALA A 664 -9.33 13.80 7.04
CA ALA A 664 -10.63 13.87 7.72
C ALA A 664 -10.50 14.49 9.12
N LEU A 665 -9.53 14.03 9.92
CA LEU A 665 -9.29 14.57 11.25
C LEU A 665 -8.87 16.04 11.19
N LEU A 666 -8.01 16.40 10.25
CA LEU A 666 -7.51 17.76 10.07
C LEU A 666 -8.64 18.72 9.67
N TRP A 667 -9.48 18.35 8.71
CA TRP A 667 -10.66 19.14 8.36
C TRP A 667 -11.66 19.24 9.51
N GLY A 668 -11.90 18.13 10.23
CA GLY A 668 -12.75 18.14 11.43
C GLY A 668 -12.24 19.13 12.49
N ALA A 669 -10.93 19.13 12.74
CA ALA A 669 -10.28 20.06 13.66
C ALA A 669 -10.39 21.52 13.17
N VAL A 670 -10.14 21.79 11.88
CA VAL A 670 -10.25 23.14 11.31
C VAL A 670 -11.70 23.65 11.39
N MET A 671 -12.69 22.84 11.02
CA MET A 671 -14.10 23.23 11.12
C MET A 671 -14.52 23.49 12.58
N ALA A 672 -14.02 22.71 13.54
CA ALA A 672 -14.26 22.96 14.96
C ALA A 672 -13.60 24.26 15.44
N LEU A 673 -12.35 24.51 15.02
CA LEU A 673 -11.59 25.71 15.35
C LEU A 673 -12.26 26.97 14.82
N LEU A 674 -12.76 26.95 13.57
CA LEU A 674 -13.47 28.06 12.94
C LEU A 674 -14.79 28.42 13.65
N ARG A 675 -15.35 27.49 14.43
CA ARG A 675 -16.54 27.71 15.26
C ARG A 675 -16.23 28.24 16.65
N THR A 676 -14.95 28.28 17.05
CA THR A 676 -14.56 28.89 18.33
C THR A 676 -14.74 30.40 18.28
N SER A 677 -15.06 31.01 19.43
CA SER A 677 -15.28 32.46 19.52
C SER A 677 -14.08 33.29 19.06
N VAL A 678 -12.86 32.76 19.22
CA VAL A 678 -11.60 33.42 18.85
C VAL A 678 -11.51 33.67 17.35
N LEU A 679 -11.82 32.67 16.52
CA LEU A 679 -11.77 32.81 15.05
C LEU A 679 -13.09 33.30 14.45
N LEU A 680 -14.22 32.93 15.08
CA LEU A 680 -15.53 33.32 14.59
C LEU A 680 -15.79 34.82 14.75
N ALA A 681 -15.44 35.42 15.90
CA ALA A 681 -15.72 36.83 16.17
C ALA A 681 -15.12 37.81 15.12
N PRO A 682 -13.83 37.72 14.73
CA PRO A 682 -13.29 38.61 13.70
C PRO A 682 -13.93 38.37 12.33
N ALA A 683 -14.19 37.11 11.96
CA ALA A 683 -14.86 36.77 10.71
C ALA A 683 -16.29 37.36 10.66
N LEU A 684 -17.03 37.29 11.77
CA LEU A 684 -18.37 37.87 11.87
C LEU A 684 -18.34 39.40 11.83
N ARG A 685 -17.34 40.07 12.42
CA ARG A 685 -17.19 41.53 12.32
C ARG A 685 -16.95 41.99 10.88
N LEU A 686 -16.07 41.28 10.16
CA LEU A 686 -15.81 41.53 8.74
C LEU A 686 -17.07 41.28 7.91
N LEU A 687 -17.75 40.17 8.15
CA LEU A 687 -19.01 39.85 7.48
C LEU A 687 -20.06 40.94 7.75
N GLU A 688 -20.20 41.39 9.00
CA GLU A 688 -21.17 42.42 9.35
C GLU A 688 -20.89 43.74 8.60
N ALA A 689 -19.63 44.15 8.51
CA ALA A 689 -19.25 45.32 7.73
C ALA A 689 -19.62 45.16 6.24
N ALA A 690 -19.32 43.99 5.65
CA ALA A 690 -19.65 43.70 4.26
C ALA A 690 -21.18 43.63 4.01
N LEU A 691 -21.92 43.00 4.92
CA LEU A 691 -23.37 42.88 4.85
C LEU A 691 -24.07 44.25 4.93
N ARG A 692 -23.55 45.18 5.75
CA ARG A 692 -24.07 46.56 5.80
C ARG A 692 -23.97 47.27 4.45
N ILE A 693 -22.89 47.05 3.69
CA ILE A 693 -22.68 47.65 2.35
C ILE A 693 -23.77 47.17 1.38
N VAL A 694 -24.16 45.90 1.43
CA VAL A 694 -25.21 45.32 0.57
C VAL A 694 -26.63 45.49 1.12
N GLY A 695 -26.80 46.28 2.18
CA GLY A 695 -28.11 46.61 2.75
C GLY A 695 -28.67 45.55 3.69
N VAL A 696 -27.84 44.70 4.30
CA VAL A 696 -28.27 43.71 5.30
C VAL A 696 -27.71 44.07 6.68
N ARG A 697 -28.56 44.07 7.71
CA ARG A 697 -28.21 44.44 9.09
C ARG A 697 -28.61 43.36 10.08
N ARG A 698 -27.93 43.35 11.22
CA ARG A 698 -28.23 42.47 12.35
C ARG A 698 -29.29 43.11 13.24
N GLN A 699 -30.45 42.47 13.38
CA GLN A 699 -31.55 42.85 14.24
C GLN A 699 -31.44 42.15 15.59
N ALA A 700 -31.47 42.91 16.69
CA ALA A 700 -31.51 42.34 18.04
C ALA A 700 -32.91 41.78 18.34
N ILE A 701 -32.95 40.60 18.97
CA ILE A 701 -34.17 40.01 19.52
C ILE A 701 -34.23 40.38 21.00
N ASP A 702 -35.40 40.81 21.45
CA ASP A 702 -35.66 41.06 22.87
C ASP A 702 -35.39 39.79 23.70
N PRO A 703 -34.57 39.83 24.77
CA PRO A 703 -34.33 38.68 25.64
C PRO A 703 -35.61 38.05 26.21
N GLU A 704 -36.69 38.83 26.37
CA GLU A 704 -37.99 38.36 26.86
C GLU A 704 -38.85 37.73 25.75
N SER A 705 -38.43 37.84 24.49
CA SER A 705 -39.13 37.19 23.37
C SER A 705 -39.12 35.67 23.53
N ALA A 706 -40.27 35.05 23.28
CA ALA A 706 -40.39 33.59 23.19
C ALA A 706 -39.41 32.97 22.18
N TRP A 707 -38.93 33.76 21.22
CA TRP A 707 -38.06 33.31 20.14
C TRP A 707 -36.56 33.45 20.43
N ALA A 708 -36.17 34.22 21.46
CA ALA A 708 -34.76 34.46 21.78
C ALA A 708 -34.01 33.17 22.16
N GLY A 709 -34.69 32.25 22.86
CA GLY A 709 -34.12 30.94 23.22
C GLY A 709 -34.00 29.96 22.05
N VAL A 710 -34.72 30.19 20.94
CA VAL A 710 -34.76 29.28 19.79
C VAL A 710 -33.85 29.77 18.66
N ILE A 711 -33.87 31.07 18.36
CA ILE A 711 -33.09 31.69 17.28
C ILE A 711 -31.72 32.18 17.76
N GLY A 712 -31.64 32.64 19.02
CA GLY A 712 -30.49 33.34 19.59
C GLY A 712 -30.77 34.84 19.80
N HIS A 713 -29.71 35.60 20.08
CA HIS A 713 -29.84 37.02 20.47
C HIS A 713 -30.11 37.98 19.29
N SER A 714 -29.91 37.53 18.06
CA SER A 714 -30.06 38.38 16.88
C SER A 714 -30.23 37.57 15.60
N TYR A 715 -30.81 38.19 14.58
CA TYR A 715 -30.93 37.63 13.22
C TYR A 715 -30.59 38.66 12.15
N TRP A 716 -30.38 38.22 10.91
CA TRP A 716 -30.06 39.11 9.78
C TRP A 716 -31.33 39.50 9.02
N VAL A 717 -31.47 40.80 8.73
CA VAL A 717 -32.63 41.38 8.04
C VAL A 717 -32.19 42.43 7.03
N ASP A 718 -33.04 42.70 6.03
CA ASP A 718 -32.84 43.85 5.14
C ASP A 718 -32.85 45.16 5.94
N THR A 719 -32.07 46.15 5.49
CA THR A 719 -32.04 47.48 6.09
C THR A 719 -33.41 48.13 6.11
N SER A 720 -34.29 47.82 5.14
CA SER A 720 -35.67 48.30 5.13
C SER A 720 -36.52 47.73 6.26
N GLY A 721 -36.16 46.55 6.79
CA GLY A 721 -36.84 45.87 7.88
C GLY A 721 -36.18 46.06 9.25
N TYR A 722 -35.04 46.74 9.31
CA TYR A 722 -34.29 46.97 10.54
C TYR A 722 -35.01 47.94 11.48
N ARG A 723 -35.01 47.60 12.77
CA ARG A 723 -35.52 48.41 13.87
C ARG A 723 -34.39 48.70 14.86
N PRO A 724 -34.25 49.96 15.34
CA PRO A 724 -33.22 50.32 16.29
C PRO A 724 -33.43 49.69 17.68
N SER A 725 -34.69 49.45 18.07
CA SER A 725 -35.03 48.71 19.28
C SER A 725 -35.02 47.20 19.06
N PRO A 726 -34.72 46.39 20.11
CA PRO A 726 -34.94 44.95 20.07
C PRO A 726 -36.38 44.62 19.72
N VAL A 727 -36.59 43.59 18.90
CA VAL A 727 -37.94 43.17 18.48
C VAL A 727 -38.39 41.95 19.25
N SER A 728 -39.64 41.96 19.73
CA SER A 728 -40.26 40.82 20.40
C SER A 728 -40.80 39.78 19.41
N TYR A 729 -41.08 40.19 18.16
CA TYR A 729 -41.59 39.35 17.08
C TYR A 729 -40.57 39.17 15.96
N VAL A 730 -40.54 37.98 15.37
CA VAL A 730 -39.62 37.62 14.28
C VAL A 730 -40.39 37.24 13.01
N PRO A 731 -39.80 37.45 11.81
CA PRO A 731 -40.46 37.12 10.55
C PRO A 731 -40.78 35.62 10.46
N LEU A 732 -41.96 35.29 9.92
CA LEU A 732 -42.34 33.89 9.71
C LEU A 732 -41.32 33.15 8.84
N SER A 733 -40.76 33.79 7.82
CA SER A 733 -39.71 33.19 6.96
C SER A 733 -38.48 32.72 7.75
N LEU A 734 -38.15 33.37 8.87
CA LEU A 734 -37.05 32.97 9.74
C LEU A 734 -37.42 31.76 10.60
N LEU A 735 -38.65 31.74 11.11
CA LEU A 735 -39.16 30.63 11.92
C LEU A 735 -39.26 29.33 11.13
N LEU A 736 -39.47 29.43 9.82
CA LEU A 736 -39.46 28.28 8.91
C LEU A 736 -38.06 27.69 8.72
N GLU A 737 -36.99 28.48 8.91
CA GLU A 737 -35.59 28.04 8.83
C GLU A 737 -35.06 27.51 10.17
N THR A 738 -35.72 27.80 11.29
CA THR A 738 -35.30 27.29 12.60
C THR A 738 -35.53 25.78 12.74
N PRO A 739 -34.54 25.04 13.27
CA PRO A 739 -34.70 23.61 13.51
C PRO A 739 -35.80 23.36 14.54
N HIS A 740 -36.56 22.28 14.36
CA HIS A 740 -37.63 21.81 15.23
C HIS A 740 -38.98 22.56 15.19
N MET A 741 -39.12 23.58 14.34
CA MET A 741 -40.44 24.20 14.08
C MET A 741 -41.12 23.51 12.89
N ASP A 742 -42.19 22.76 13.16
CA ASP A 742 -42.97 22.08 12.13
C ASP A 742 -44.23 22.87 11.72
N TRP A 743 -44.54 22.86 10.43
CA TRP A 743 -45.67 23.55 9.79
C TRP A 743 -47.03 23.12 10.35
N VAL A 744 -47.09 21.91 10.87
CA VAL A 744 -48.29 21.30 11.45
C VAL A 744 -48.57 21.85 12.85
N ALA A 745 -47.52 22.11 13.66
CA ALA A 745 -47.67 22.79 14.94
C ALA A 745 -48.19 24.23 14.78
N TYR A 746 -47.87 24.87 13.66
CA TYR A 746 -48.31 26.22 13.30
C TYR A 746 -49.82 26.38 13.05
N GLN A 747 -50.56 25.31 12.73
CA GLN A 747 -52.03 25.40 12.62
C GLN A 747 -52.71 25.57 13.98
N CYS A 748 -52.07 25.11 15.07
CA CYS A 748 -52.65 25.18 16.42
C CYS A 748 -52.17 26.41 17.19
N GLU A 749 -50.87 26.74 17.19
CA GLU A 749 -50.34 27.77 18.12
C GLU A 749 -50.57 29.22 17.67
N TYR A 750 -50.49 29.53 16.37
CA TYR A 750 -50.76 30.89 15.90
C TYR A 750 -52.25 31.23 15.92
N VAL A 751 -53.13 30.23 15.71
CA VAL A 751 -54.58 30.41 15.85
C VAL A 751 -54.92 30.63 17.32
N VAL A 752 -54.31 29.92 18.26
CA VAL A 752 -54.52 30.14 19.71
C VAL A 752 -54.00 31.51 20.15
N PHE A 753 -52.86 31.98 19.66
CA PHE A 753 -52.34 33.32 19.99
C PHE A 753 -53.16 34.46 19.37
N LEU A 754 -53.64 34.32 18.14
CA LEU A 754 -54.50 35.31 17.49
C LEU A 754 -55.92 35.32 18.11
N VAL A 755 -56.47 34.15 18.46
CA VAL A 755 -57.80 34.01 19.10
C VAL A 755 -57.77 34.52 20.55
N LEU A 756 -56.66 34.38 21.28
CA LEU A 756 -56.54 34.95 22.63
C LEU A 756 -56.50 36.49 22.67
N TYR A 757 -56.13 37.12 21.55
CA TYR A 757 -56.07 38.59 21.41
C TYR A 757 -57.28 39.21 20.70
N LEU A 758 -58.04 38.45 19.89
CA LEU A 758 -59.18 38.98 19.11
C LEU A 758 -60.57 38.75 19.76
N VAL A 759 -60.67 38.03 20.88
CA VAL A 759 -61.96 37.86 21.58
C VAL A 759 -62.18 39.05 22.55
N PRO A 760 -63.26 39.84 22.40
CA PRO A 760 -63.60 40.93 23.32
C PRO A 760 -63.81 40.42 24.75
N PRO A 761 -63.52 41.24 25.79
CA PRO A 761 -63.57 40.81 27.20
C PRO A 761 -64.96 40.35 27.69
N VAL A 762 -66.03 40.59 26.93
CA VAL A 762 -67.42 40.32 27.35
C VAL A 762 -67.81 38.84 27.30
N LEU A 763 -67.10 38.00 26.54
CA LEU A 763 -67.39 36.55 26.47
C LEU A 763 -66.62 35.70 27.48
N ARG A 764 -65.69 36.29 28.25
CA ARG A 764 -64.82 35.54 29.19
C ARG A 764 -65.45 35.32 30.57
N THR A 765 -66.48 36.08 30.94
CA THR A 765 -67.22 35.92 32.21
C THR A 765 -68.31 34.84 32.17
N ALA A 766 -68.72 34.37 30.99
CA ALA A 766 -69.73 33.31 30.86
C ALA A 766 -69.16 31.88 31.02
N MET A 767 -67.84 31.69 30.91
CA MET A 767 -67.21 30.35 31.02
C MET A 767 -66.54 30.10 32.38
N SER A 768 -66.56 31.05 33.33
CA SER A 768 -65.91 30.88 34.65
C SER A 768 -66.87 30.53 35.79
N SER A 769 -68.17 30.31 35.54
CA SER A 769 -69.18 30.07 36.59
C SER A 769 -69.75 28.65 36.64
N SER A 770 -69.12 27.66 36.00
CA SER A 770 -69.56 26.26 36.11
C SER A 770 -68.38 25.31 36.29
N ALA A 771 -67.85 25.20 37.52
CA ALA A 771 -67.20 24.00 38.03
C ALA A 771 -66.83 24.20 39.52
N SER A 772 -67.80 24.04 40.40
CA SER A 772 -67.55 23.62 41.79
C SER A 772 -67.21 22.13 41.80
N ALA A 773 -66.11 21.78 42.48
CA ALA A 773 -65.69 20.43 42.88
C ALA A 773 -66.74 19.74 43.80
N PRO A 774 -66.59 18.47 44.30
CA PRO A 774 -65.39 17.62 44.36
C PRO A 774 -65.59 16.08 44.20
N GLU A 775 -64.49 15.34 44.48
CA GLU A 775 -64.36 13.95 45.00
C GLU A 775 -63.88 12.79 44.08
N ALA A 776 -62.63 12.37 44.40
CA ALA A 776 -62.13 11.01 44.67
C ALA A 776 -62.53 9.81 43.79
N LEU A 777 -61.55 9.12 43.19
CA LEU A 777 -61.04 7.79 43.61
C LEU A 777 -60.01 7.19 42.63
N ALA A 778 -58.95 6.63 43.22
CA ALA A 778 -58.14 5.44 42.88
C ALA A 778 -57.76 5.05 41.42
N VAL A 779 -56.43 5.06 41.20
CA VAL A 779 -55.49 4.06 40.60
C VAL A 779 -56.10 2.65 40.38
N PRO A 780 -55.75 1.88 39.30
CA PRO A 780 -54.43 1.75 38.66
C PRO A 780 -54.25 2.25 37.23
#